data_AF-A0A9E6AV98-F1
#
_entry.id   AF-A0A9E6AV98-F1
#
_cell.length_a   1.000
_cell.length_b   1.000
_cell.length_c   1.000
_cell.angle_alpha   90.00
_cell.angle_beta   90.00
_cell.angle_gamma   90.00
#
_symmetry.space_group_name_H-M   'P 1'
#
loop_
_entity.id
_entity.type
_entity.pdbx_description
1 polymer ?
#
loop_
_entity_poly.entity_id
_entity_poly.type
_entity_poly.pdbx_seq_one_letter_code
_entity_poly.pdbx_strand_id
1 'polypeptide(L)'
;MTDNVERKSNLKISIKLPLAIIVAAAISAMGVGYVGYQAIQTSVESDIDHRVDLILTNKQQRLGEYLSQIENDLHQKANNQEITSAIVEFSSAWKELGTEAEAKLQTAYISNNPNKIDEKEKLDFASEKNNYNIAHKKHHPKLRKFVYKRGYKDVFLFNLEGDLVYSVFKKLDYATNLITGKYTTTGLAFVYKKALTLNITEQAFDDYKAYSPNNGAPASFIAEPVFNADKKRIGVIAFQMPIDNINNIMKANGKLGLSGETFLVGSKNHLLRSNSEINEDFKILQAKVNAPIFAKSTTDAVHTSHDQIYHGHHSIMSVLDLDFKNVTWTLVAVENVEEVYAPLVSARNYMLIDVLVILSILTILATLLSRSITKPISILTDVMSAIADNKLDTHVEGGRRSDEIGDMARAVLVFKQNALANIELEKQQIIDKENITKQADIEKHKFADSFQKEVMGFIDNVSTSCSNMNSNADDLIEESVKSTEQSITARTAADRASMNVQTVAAASEELHSSITEISRQVHRSRDIVEEAMQGAETTTEKVKDLSKAAVDIGDVIALIQSIAEQTNLLALNATIEAARAGDAGKGFAVVASEVKTLASQTAKATEEISSHIGLIQESTKETTNSIELITKTMNMVNEITTVIASAIEEQGSATSLISQNIQEASREASLVSENMETVAKRAEQTNKSANHMSESTQVMSVQTKELQNKVEDFITRIVA
;
A
#
# COMPACT_ATOMS: atom_id res chain seq x y z
N MET A 1 -44.35 -65.00 35.16
CA MET A 1 -44.24 -63.59 34.71
C MET A 1 -43.19 -62.97 35.62
N THR A 2 -41.92 -62.76 35.27
CA THR A 2 -41.33 -62.24 34.02
C THR A 2 -39.86 -62.72 33.89
N ASP A 3 -39.64 -63.81 33.14
CA ASP A 3 -38.32 -64.33 32.73
C ASP A 3 -37.78 -63.56 31.51
N ASN A 4 -37.52 -62.26 31.61
CA ASN A 4 -37.06 -61.52 30.42
C ASN A 4 -36.19 -60.29 30.68
N VAL A 5 -35.31 -60.32 31.68
CA VAL A 5 -34.32 -59.25 31.89
C VAL A 5 -32.96 -59.84 32.27
N GLU A 6 -32.27 -60.46 31.31
CA GLU A 6 -30.79 -60.38 31.21
C GLU A 6 -30.25 -61.00 29.91
N ARG A 7 -30.68 -60.47 28.77
CA ARG A 7 -29.92 -60.61 27.51
C ARG A 7 -28.83 -59.53 27.46
N LYS A 8 -27.89 -59.54 28.41
CA LYS A 8 -26.64 -58.78 28.28
C LYS A 8 -25.74 -59.54 27.31
N SER A 9 -25.26 -58.87 26.26
CA SER A 9 -24.55 -59.51 25.15
C SER A 9 -23.34 -60.34 25.63
N ASN A 10 -23.41 -61.66 25.44
CA ASN A 10 -22.28 -62.59 25.65
C ASN A 10 -21.26 -62.48 24.50
N LEU A 11 -20.68 -61.29 24.29
CA LEU A 11 -19.53 -61.14 23.41
C LEU A 11 -18.31 -61.78 24.10
N LYS A 12 -17.63 -62.69 23.38
CA LYS A 12 -16.39 -63.32 23.85
C LYS A 12 -15.33 -62.25 24.12
N ILE A 13 -14.44 -62.48 25.09
CA ILE A 13 -13.34 -61.56 25.43
C ILE A 13 -12.47 -61.22 24.20
N SER A 14 -12.37 -62.17 23.25
CA SER A 14 -11.69 -62.00 21.97
C SER A 14 -12.26 -60.90 21.07
N ILE A 15 -13.48 -60.44 21.34
CA ILE A 15 -14.14 -59.35 20.60
C ILE A 15 -14.22 -58.10 21.49
N LYS A 16 -14.46 -58.26 22.80
CA LYS A 16 -14.56 -57.14 23.74
C LYS A 16 -13.25 -56.34 23.84
N LEU A 17 -12.11 -57.00 23.91
CA LEU A 17 -10.81 -56.33 24.11
C LEU A 17 -10.41 -55.47 22.89
N PRO A 18 -10.43 -55.98 21.64
CA PRO A 18 -10.18 -55.14 20.47
C PRO A 18 -11.18 -54.00 20.32
N LEU A 19 -12.47 -54.28 20.55
CA LEU A 19 -13.52 -53.27 20.45
C LEU A 19 -13.28 -52.12 21.45
N ALA A 20 -12.90 -52.42 22.69
CA ALA A 20 -12.61 -51.41 23.71
C ALA A 20 -11.42 -50.51 23.30
N ILE A 21 -10.35 -51.09 22.78
CA ILE A 21 -9.16 -50.35 22.30
C ILE A 21 -9.53 -49.45 21.11
N ILE A 22 -10.27 -49.97 20.14
CA ILE A 22 -10.70 -49.23 18.94
C ILE A 22 -11.61 -48.07 19.32
N VAL A 23 -12.58 -48.30 20.21
CA VAL A 23 -13.50 -47.24 20.68
C VAL A 23 -12.74 -46.15 21.44
N ALA A 24 -11.81 -46.53 22.34
CA ALA A 24 -11.00 -45.56 23.06
C ALA A 24 -10.14 -44.71 22.11
N ALA A 25 -9.46 -45.36 21.15
CA ALA A 25 -8.66 -44.68 20.15
C ALA A 25 -9.49 -43.77 19.24
N ALA A 26 -10.68 -44.21 18.81
CA ALA A 26 -11.59 -43.40 17.99
C ALA A 26 -12.05 -42.14 18.74
N ILE A 27 -12.38 -42.25 20.03
CA ILE A 27 -12.76 -41.10 20.87
C ILE A 27 -11.60 -40.12 20.98
N SER A 28 -10.38 -40.59 21.27
CA SER A 28 -9.20 -39.72 21.35
C SER A 28 -8.89 -39.04 20.02
N ALA A 29 -8.96 -39.77 18.90
CA ALA A 29 -8.72 -39.24 17.56
C ALA A 29 -9.77 -38.18 17.16
N MET A 30 -11.06 -38.42 17.47
CA MET A 30 -12.11 -37.42 17.25
C MET A 30 -11.89 -36.17 18.11
N GLY A 31 -11.45 -36.33 19.36
CA GLY A 31 -11.15 -35.21 20.25
C GLY A 31 -10.01 -34.33 19.74
N VAL A 32 -8.87 -34.95 19.39
CA VAL A 32 -7.70 -34.22 18.84
C VAL A 32 -8.05 -33.59 17.49
N GLY A 33 -8.73 -34.32 16.60
CA GLY A 33 -9.16 -33.79 15.31
C GLY A 33 -10.12 -32.60 15.43
N TYR A 34 -11.06 -32.65 16.38
CA TYR A 34 -11.99 -31.54 16.64
C TYR A 34 -11.26 -30.29 17.18
N VAL A 35 -10.35 -30.46 18.14
CA VAL A 35 -9.56 -29.35 18.68
C VAL A 35 -8.63 -28.77 17.62
N GLY A 36 -7.97 -29.62 16.82
CA GLY A 36 -7.12 -29.18 15.71
C GLY A 36 -7.91 -28.43 14.64
N TYR A 37 -9.11 -28.90 14.28
CA TYR A 37 -9.99 -28.22 13.34
C TYR A 37 -10.41 -26.83 13.86
N GLN A 38 -10.81 -26.72 15.13
CA GLN A 38 -11.12 -25.44 15.75
C GLN A 38 -9.91 -24.48 15.75
N ALA A 39 -8.72 -24.97 16.10
CA ALA A 39 -7.51 -24.16 16.11
C ALA A 39 -7.17 -23.61 14.71
N ILE A 40 -7.26 -24.44 13.67
CA ILE A 40 -7.03 -24.00 12.28
C ILE A 40 -8.10 -23.01 11.85
N GLN A 41 -9.38 -23.26 12.17
CA GLN A 41 -10.46 -22.33 11.84
C GLN A 41 -10.24 -20.95 12.47
N THR A 42 -9.95 -20.89 13.77
CA THR A 42 -9.67 -19.62 14.47
C THR A 42 -8.43 -18.93 13.91
N SER A 43 -7.39 -19.67 13.55
CA SER A 43 -6.20 -19.11 12.91
C SER A 43 -6.53 -18.50 11.54
N VAL A 44 -7.30 -19.20 10.72
CA VAL A 44 -7.73 -18.72 9.39
C VAL A 44 -8.57 -17.45 9.53
N GLU A 45 -9.60 -17.45 10.39
CA GLU A 45 -10.44 -16.28 10.69
C GLU A 45 -9.59 -15.08 11.15
N SER A 46 -8.68 -15.29 12.10
CA SER A 46 -7.79 -14.24 12.60
C SER A 46 -6.86 -13.68 11.53
N ASP A 47 -6.30 -14.53 10.65
CA ASP A 47 -5.41 -14.10 9.58
C ASP A 47 -6.14 -13.25 8.54
N ILE A 48 -7.38 -13.62 8.21
CA ILE A 48 -8.22 -12.86 7.27
C ILE A 48 -8.56 -11.50 7.88
N ASP A 49 -9.06 -11.47 9.12
CA ASP A 49 -9.44 -10.24 9.80
C ASP A 49 -8.26 -9.27 9.89
N HIS A 50 -7.06 -9.76 10.21
CA HIS A 50 -5.86 -8.93 10.23
C HIS A 50 -5.46 -8.45 8.83
N ARG A 51 -5.57 -9.32 7.81
CA ARG A 51 -5.23 -8.98 6.42
C ARG A 51 -6.15 -7.90 5.85
N VAL A 52 -7.47 -8.06 6.01
CA VAL A 52 -8.46 -7.08 5.53
C VAL A 52 -8.37 -5.76 6.28
N ASP A 53 -8.09 -5.81 7.59
CA ASP A 53 -7.85 -4.60 8.41
C ASP A 53 -6.69 -3.77 7.84
N LEU A 54 -5.53 -4.39 7.64
CA LEU A 54 -4.37 -3.73 7.06
C LEU A 54 -4.63 -3.17 5.67
N ILE A 55 -5.38 -3.91 4.83
CA ILE A 55 -5.71 -3.48 3.47
C ILE A 55 -6.64 -2.26 3.49
N LEU A 56 -7.72 -2.29 4.26
CA LEU A 56 -8.70 -1.21 4.30
C LEU A 56 -8.13 0.03 4.99
N THR A 57 -7.43 -0.13 6.11
CA THR A 57 -6.78 0.99 6.82
C THR A 57 -5.74 1.67 5.93
N ASN A 58 -4.89 0.90 5.22
CA ASN A 58 -3.93 1.48 4.28
C ASN A 58 -4.62 2.22 3.11
N LYS A 59 -5.71 1.67 2.58
CA LYS A 59 -6.48 2.32 1.51
C LYS A 59 -7.18 3.58 1.98
N GLN A 60 -7.76 3.57 3.18
CA GLN A 60 -8.38 4.74 3.79
C GLN A 60 -7.34 5.87 3.95
N GLN A 61 -6.15 5.55 4.47
CA GLN A 61 -5.06 6.51 4.59
C GLN A 61 -4.63 7.07 3.23
N ARG A 62 -4.32 6.21 2.25
CA ARG A 62 -3.87 6.65 0.91
C ARG A 62 -4.93 7.47 0.18
N LEU A 63 -6.20 7.10 0.31
CA LEU A 63 -7.31 7.83 -0.28
C LEU A 63 -7.47 9.19 0.42
N GLY A 64 -7.36 9.24 1.75
CA GLY A 64 -7.34 10.48 2.53
C GLY A 64 -6.21 11.42 2.09
N GLU A 65 -4.97 10.94 2.01
CA GLU A 65 -3.81 11.70 1.54
C GLU A 65 -4.01 12.25 0.12
N TYR A 66 -4.56 11.44 -0.78
CA TYR A 66 -4.87 11.85 -2.14
C TYR A 66 -5.95 12.94 -2.19
N LEU A 67 -7.02 12.81 -1.40
CA LEU A 67 -8.07 13.82 -1.30
C LEU A 67 -7.52 15.13 -0.72
N SER A 68 -6.70 15.08 0.32
CA SER A 68 -6.02 16.26 0.86
C SER A 68 -5.06 16.90 -0.14
N GLN A 69 -4.40 16.12 -0.99
CA GLN A 69 -3.59 16.67 -2.08
C GLN A 69 -4.45 17.49 -3.06
N ILE A 70 -5.66 17.04 -3.37
CA ILE A 70 -6.60 17.78 -4.24
C ILE A 70 -7.04 19.08 -3.58
N GLU A 71 -7.38 19.05 -2.29
CA GLU A 71 -7.74 20.26 -1.54
C GLU A 71 -6.60 21.29 -1.57
N ASN A 72 -5.38 20.84 -1.35
CA ASN A 72 -4.19 21.69 -1.35
C ASN A 72 -3.88 22.26 -2.74
N ASP A 73 -3.97 21.44 -3.79
CA ASP A 73 -3.77 21.89 -5.17
C ASP A 73 -4.82 22.94 -5.58
N LEU A 74 -6.09 22.74 -5.18
CA LEU A 74 -7.17 23.70 -5.43
C LEU A 74 -6.92 25.00 -4.68
N HIS A 75 -6.59 24.92 -3.39
CA HIS A 75 -6.32 26.09 -2.55
C HIS A 75 -5.14 26.91 -3.07
N GLN A 76 -4.04 26.25 -3.45
CA GLN A 76 -2.89 26.90 -4.06
C GLN A 76 -3.26 27.60 -5.36
N LYS A 77 -4.10 27.00 -6.20
CA LYS A 77 -4.56 27.62 -7.45
C LYS A 77 -5.52 28.79 -7.19
N ALA A 78 -6.46 28.66 -6.27
CA ALA A 78 -7.40 29.73 -5.91
C ALA A 78 -6.69 30.99 -5.38
N ASN A 79 -5.52 30.84 -4.78
CA ASN A 79 -4.71 31.94 -4.22
C ASN A 79 -3.53 32.34 -5.12
N ASN A 80 -3.47 31.84 -6.37
CA ASN A 80 -2.40 32.12 -7.30
C ASN A 80 -2.72 33.34 -8.18
N GLN A 81 -1.77 34.27 -8.32
CA GLN A 81 -1.91 35.45 -9.18
C GLN A 81 -2.22 35.10 -10.64
N GLU A 82 -1.73 33.98 -11.16
CA GLU A 82 -2.02 33.48 -12.51
C GLU A 82 -3.51 33.19 -12.69
N ILE A 83 -4.17 32.57 -11.70
CA ILE A 83 -5.60 32.26 -11.76
C ILE A 83 -6.43 33.54 -11.63
N THR A 84 -6.03 34.44 -10.73
CA THR A 84 -6.64 35.77 -10.59
C THR A 84 -6.58 36.54 -11.92
N SER A 85 -5.42 36.58 -12.58
CA SER A 85 -5.26 37.21 -13.90
C SER A 85 -6.08 36.50 -14.98
N ALA A 86 -6.10 35.16 -15.00
CA ALA A 86 -6.88 34.41 -15.98
C ALA A 86 -8.38 34.70 -15.87
N ILE A 87 -8.95 34.68 -14.65
CA ILE A 87 -10.36 34.99 -14.43
C ILE A 87 -10.67 36.41 -14.92
N VAL A 88 -9.85 37.41 -14.56
CA VAL A 88 -10.08 38.80 -14.97
C VAL A 88 -10.01 38.97 -16.48
N GLU A 89 -8.98 38.43 -17.14
CA GLU A 89 -8.78 38.56 -18.58
C GLU A 89 -9.87 37.83 -19.38
N PHE A 90 -10.21 36.59 -19.00
CA PHE A 90 -11.29 35.86 -19.66
C PHE A 90 -12.65 36.53 -19.42
N SER A 91 -12.94 37.03 -18.22
CA SER A 91 -14.20 37.71 -17.93
C SER A 91 -14.35 39.03 -18.69
N SER A 92 -13.26 39.80 -18.81
CA SER A 92 -13.26 41.04 -19.61
C SER A 92 -13.50 40.74 -21.09
N ALA A 93 -12.76 39.77 -21.64
CA ALA A 93 -12.92 39.37 -23.03
C ALA A 93 -14.30 38.76 -23.33
N TRP A 94 -14.86 38.01 -22.38
CA TRP A 94 -16.22 37.50 -22.46
C TRP A 94 -17.25 38.63 -22.60
N LYS A 95 -17.11 39.68 -21.78
CA LYS A 95 -18.01 40.84 -21.80
C LYS A 95 -17.96 41.58 -23.15
N GLU A 96 -16.80 41.64 -23.80
CA GLU A 96 -16.65 42.25 -25.13
C GLU A 96 -17.35 41.45 -26.24
N LEU A 97 -17.45 40.12 -26.11
CA LEU A 97 -18.17 39.26 -27.05
C LEU A 97 -19.71 39.44 -26.95
N GLY A 98 -20.20 40.04 -25.86
CA GLY A 98 -21.61 40.35 -25.64
C GLY A 98 -22.49 39.11 -25.53
N THR A 99 -23.74 39.22 -26.00
CA THR A 99 -24.75 38.15 -25.93
C THR A 99 -24.41 36.93 -26.80
N GLU A 100 -23.45 37.05 -27.71
CA GLU A 100 -23.02 35.96 -28.61
C GLU A 100 -21.81 35.18 -28.09
N ALA A 101 -21.33 35.46 -26.87
CA ALA A 101 -20.14 34.83 -26.29
C ALA A 101 -20.21 33.29 -26.33
N GLU A 102 -21.32 32.70 -25.87
CA GLU A 102 -21.54 31.24 -25.88
C GLU A 102 -21.38 30.66 -27.30
N ALA A 103 -22.13 31.18 -28.26
CA ALA A 103 -22.12 30.69 -29.63
C ALA A 103 -20.75 30.87 -30.32
N LYS A 104 -20.10 32.03 -30.13
CA LYS A 104 -18.78 32.31 -30.73
C LYS A 104 -17.70 31.42 -30.15
N LEU A 105 -17.65 31.25 -28.84
CA LEU A 105 -16.60 30.46 -28.19
C LEU A 105 -16.77 28.96 -28.43
N GLN A 106 -18.00 28.43 -28.38
CA GLN A 106 -18.25 27.03 -28.76
C GLN A 106 -17.91 26.79 -30.23
N THR A 107 -18.25 27.71 -31.13
CA THR A 107 -17.86 27.59 -32.54
C THR A 107 -16.33 27.57 -32.69
N ALA A 108 -15.62 28.49 -32.03
CA ALA A 108 -14.18 28.62 -32.15
C ALA A 108 -13.39 27.44 -31.56
N TYR A 109 -13.82 26.89 -30.42
CA TYR A 109 -13.05 25.92 -29.64
C TYR A 109 -13.62 24.50 -29.63
N ILE A 110 -14.88 24.30 -30.06
CA ILE A 110 -15.51 22.98 -30.17
C ILE A 110 -15.75 22.62 -31.64
N SER A 111 -16.56 23.41 -32.35
CA SER A 111 -17.01 23.04 -33.70
C SER A 111 -15.92 23.19 -34.77
N ASN A 112 -15.14 24.28 -34.73
CA ASN A 112 -14.05 24.57 -35.67
C ASN A 112 -12.67 24.18 -35.12
N ASN A 113 -12.61 23.35 -34.08
CA ASN A 113 -11.34 22.89 -33.54
C ASN A 113 -10.67 21.94 -34.55
N PRO A 114 -9.42 22.18 -34.97
CA PRO A 114 -8.74 21.32 -35.94
C PRO A 114 -8.28 19.98 -35.35
N ASN A 115 -8.31 19.82 -34.02
CA ASN A 115 -7.92 18.58 -33.35
C ASN A 115 -9.10 17.58 -33.28
N LYS A 116 -8.78 16.33 -32.93
CA LYS A 116 -9.80 15.28 -32.72
C LYS A 116 -10.74 15.66 -31.56
N ILE A 117 -11.92 15.05 -31.54
CA ILE A 117 -12.98 15.33 -30.55
C ILE A 117 -12.49 15.16 -29.10
N ASP A 118 -11.59 14.22 -28.86
CA ASP A 118 -10.96 13.89 -27.58
C ASP A 118 -9.66 14.66 -27.30
N GLU A 119 -9.25 15.56 -28.21
CA GLU A 119 -7.99 16.32 -28.14
C GLU A 119 -8.21 17.83 -28.33
N LYS A 120 -9.44 18.33 -28.11
CA LYS A 120 -9.81 19.74 -28.31
C LYS A 120 -8.94 20.70 -27.51
N GLU A 121 -8.48 20.27 -26.35
CA GLU A 121 -7.55 20.99 -25.50
C GLU A 121 -6.17 21.18 -26.12
N LYS A 122 -5.83 20.62 -27.28
CA LYS A 122 -4.55 20.92 -27.95
C LYS A 122 -4.54 22.26 -28.69
N LEU A 123 -5.70 22.89 -28.89
CA LEU A 123 -5.81 24.18 -29.58
C LEU A 123 -5.43 25.35 -28.66
N ASP A 124 -4.26 25.95 -28.86
CA ASP A 124 -3.79 27.09 -28.04
C ASP A 124 -4.41 28.44 -28.44
N PHE A 125 -4.80 28.61 -29.71
CA PHE A 125 -5.33 29.87 -30.24
C PHE A 125 -6.27 29.61 -31.42
N ALA A 126 -7.52 30.08 -31.34
CA ALA A 126 -8.48 30.00 -32.45
C ALA A 126 -8.21 31.08 -33.52
N SER A 127 -8.63 30.84 -34.77
CA SER A 127 -8.22 31.63 -35.94
C SER A 127 -8.58 33.11 -35.90
N GLU A 128 -9.68 33.48 -35.25
CA GLU A 128 -10.12 34.87 -35.14
C GLU A 128 -9.28 35.64 -34.10
N LYS A 129 -8.83 36.86 -34.42
CA LYS A 129 -8.08 37.67 -33.46
C LYS A 129 -9.05 38.48 -32.59
N ASN A 130 -9.30 37.99 -31.38
CA ASN A 130 -10.05 38.71 -30.34
C ASN A 130 -9.33 38.60 -28.98
N ASN A 131 -9.73 39.42 -28.01
CA ASN A 131 -9.11 39.46 -26.69
C ASN A 131 -9.25 38.13 -25.93
N TYR A 132 -10.31 37.35 -26.19
CA TYR A 132 -10.48 36.04 -25.58
C TYR A 132 -9.40 35.06 -26.05
N ASN A 133 -9.12 35.02 -27.35
CA ASN A 133 -8.11 34.15 -27.93
C ASN A 133 -6.70 34.55 -27.49
N ILE A 134 -6.45 35.85 -27.29
CA ILE A 134 -5.19 36.35 -26.71
C ILE A 134 -5.02 35.85 -25.28
N ALA A 135 -6.06 35.98 -24.43
CA ALA A 135 -6.06 35.43 -23.07
C ALA A 135 -5.89 33.90 -23.08
N HIS A 136 -6.56 33.20 -24.01
CA HIS A 136 -6.45 31.75 -24.16
C HIS A 136 -5.01 31.33 -24.45
N LYS A 137 -4.34 31.93 -25.45
CA LYS A 137 -2.93 31.62 -25.75
C LYS A 137 -1.97 31.91 -24.61
N LYS A 138 -2.30 32.87 -23.74
CA LYS A 138 -1.49 33.22 -22.57
C LYS A 138 -1.62 32.19 -21.44
N HIS A 139 -2.85 31.75 -21.12
CA HIS A 139 -3.13 30.96 -19.91
C HIS A 139 -3.33 29.46 -20.17
N HIS A 140 -3.90 29.10 -21.32
CA HIS A 140 -4.30 27.73 -21.61
C HIS A 140 -3.14 26.71 -21.57
N PRO A 141 -1.96 26.97 -22.17
CA PRO A 141 -0.86 25.99 -22.14
C PRO A 141 -0.41 25.62 -20.72
N LYS A 142 -0.45 26.58 -19.78
CA LYS A 142 -0.06 26.39 -18.39
C LYS A 142 -1.10 25.59 -17.61
N LEU A 143 -2.39 25.92 -17.79
CA LEU A 143 -3.49 25.19 -17.19
C LEU A 143 -3.59 23.76 -17.73
N ARG A 144 -3.43 23.57 -19.04
CA ARG A 144 -3.35 22.23 -19.67
C ARG A 144 -2.21 21.41 -19.08
N LYS A 145 -1.00 22.00 -18.97
CA LYS A 145 0.16 21.33 -18.38
C LYS A 145 -0.09 20.92 -16.92
N PHE A 146 -0.74 21.78 -16.14
CA PHE A 146 -1.14 21.46 -14.76
C PHE A 146 -2.10 20.27 -14.70
N VAL A 147 -3.15 20.29 -15.53
CA VAL A 147 -4.14 19.22 -15.59
C VAL A 147 -3.51 17.88 -15.97
N TYR A 148 -2.65 17.85 -16.99
CA TYR A 148 -1.93 16.62 -17.35
C TYR A 148 -0.97 16.15 -16.27
N LYS A 149 -0.21 17.05 -15.64
CA LYS A 149 0.77 16.68 -14.60
C LYS A 149 0.11 16.13 -13.33
N ARG A 150 -1.07 16.66 -12.97
CA ARG A 150 -1.82 16.23 -11.78
C ARG A 150 -2.86 15.14 -12.06
N GLY A 151 -3.15 14.87 -13.34
CA GLY A 151 -4.14 13.89 -13.75
C GLY A 151 -5.59 14.35 -13.59
N TYR A 152 -5.87 15.65 -13.49
CA TYR A 152 -7.24 16.17 -13.39
C TYR A 152 -8.06 15.90 -14.65
N LYS A 153 -9.38 15.71 -14.48
CA LYS A 153 -10.28 15.52 -15.63
C LYS A 153 -10.65 16.82 -16.32
N ASP A 154 -10.67 17.94 -15.59
CA ASP A 154 -10.78 19.29 -16.12
C ASP A 154 -10.53 20.33 -15.00
N VAL A 155 -10.28 21.58 -15.40
CA VAL A 155 -10.23 22.77 -14.54
C VAL A 155 -11.15 23.83 -15.15
N PHE A 156 -12.00 24.41 -14.31
CA PHE A 156 -13.01 25.39 -14.70
C PHE A 156 -12.75 26.72 -13.99
N LEU A 157 -12.91 27.82 -14.71
CA LEU A 157 -12.89 29.17 -14.17
C LEU A 157 -14.22 29.86 -14.45
N PHE A 158 -14.77 30.52 -13.44
CA PHE A 158 -16.05 31.21 -13.51
C PHE A 158 -15.91 32.68 -13.10
N ASN A 159 -16.69 33.55 -13.75
CA ASN A 159 -16.95 34.89 -13.25
C ASN A 159 -18.05 34.86 -12.17
N LEU A 160 -18.45 36.02 -11.65
CA LEU A 160 -19.48 36.11 -10.60
C LEU A 160 -20.91 36.00 -11.16
N GLU A 161 -21.07 36.24 -12.46
CA GLU A 161 -22.34 36.17 -13.19
C GLU A 161 -22.76 34.74 -13.53
N GLY A 162 -21.88 33.75 -13.30
CA GLY A 162 -22.15 32.33 -13.52
C GLY A 162 -21.65 31.79 -14.86
N ASP A 163 -20.93 32.59 -15.65
CA ASP A 163 -20.39 32.16 -16.93
C ASP A 163 -19.17 31.26 -16.72
N LEU A 164 -19.16 30.10 -17.38
CA LEU A 164 -17.97 29.27 -17.51
C LEU A 164 -17.00 29.91 -18.50
N VAL A 165 -16.23 30.89 -18.02
CA VAL A 165 -15.34 31.70 -18.87
C VAL A 165 -14.16 30.89 -19.40
N TYR A 166 -13.80 29.76 -18.77
CA TYR A 166 -12.74 28.87 -19.26
C TYR A 166 -12.88 27.43 -18.77
N SER A 167 -12.63 26.46 -19.65
CA SER A 167 -12.28 25.08 -19.29
C SER A 167 -11.16 24.52 -20.18
N VAL A 168 -10.42 23.52 -19.70
CA VAL A 168 -9.30 22.93 -20.44
C VAL A 168 -9.84 22.09 -21.61
N PHE A 169 -10.72 21.13 -21.32
CA PHE A 169 -11.20 20.14 -22.31
C PHE A 169 -12.41 20.60 -23.13
N LYS A 170 -13.03 21.72 -22.79
CA LYS A 170 -14.12 22.36 -23.56
C LYS A 170 -15.25 21.38 -23.91
N LYS A 171 -15.86 20.78 -22.89
CA LYS A 171 -17.04 19.91 -23.05
C LYS A 171 -18.29 20.75 -23.33
N LEU A 172 -19.46 20.11 -23.38
CA LEU A 172 -20.70 20.78 -23.80
C LEU A 172 -21.20 21.86 -22.83
N ASP A 173 -20.60 21.98 -21.66
CA ASP A 173 -20.79 23.04 -20.66
C ASP A 173 -19.95 24.28 -20.92
N TYR A 174 -18.88 24.16 -21.71
CA TYR A 174 -17.97 25.25 -22.00
C TYR A 174 -18.71 26.45 -22.60
N ALA A 175 -18.38 27.63 -22.09
CA ALA A 175 -19.02 28.88 -22.45
C ALA A 175 -20.55 28.90 -22.24
N THR A 176 -21.05 28.21 -21.21
CA THR A 176 -22.46 28.35 -20.77
C THR A 176 -22.55 29.02 -19.40
N ASN A 177 -23.77 29.45 -19.02
CA ASN A 177 -24.03 30.04 -17.70
C ASN A 177 -24.66 29.03 -16.72
N LEU A 178 -24.08 28.88 -15.53
CA LEU A 178 -24.52 27.93 -14.50
C LEU A 178 -25.62 28.45 -13.56
N ILE A 179 -26.04 29.71 -13.73
CA ILE A 179 -27.16 30.33 -13.01
C ILE A 179 -28.43 30.34 -13.88
N THR A 180 -28.32 30.74 -15.15
CA THR A 180 -29.46 30.95 -16.06
C THR A 180 -29.51 29.99 -17.25
N GLY A 181 -28.42 29.27 -17.54
CA GLY A 181 -28.30 28.41 -18.72
C GLY A 181 -28.80 26.98 -18.54
N LYS A 182 -28.36 26.09 -19.44
CA LYS A 182 -28.85 24.69 -19.54
C LYS A 182 -28.41 23.80 -18.38
N TYR A 183 -27.26 24.05 -17.77
CA TYR A 183 -26.61 23.12 -16.83
C TYR A 183 -26.75 23.52 -15.35
N THR A 184 -27.79 24.28 -15.01
CA THR A 184 -28.02 24.88 -13.67
C THR A 184 -28.23 23.90 -12.53
N THR A 185 -28.55 22.64 -12.85
CA THR A 185 -28.81 21.54 -11.90
C THR A 185 -27.66 20.53 -11.81
N THR A 186 -26.57 20.75 -12.54
CA THR A 186 -25.41 19.84 -12.51
C THR A 186 -24.59 19.98 -11.21
N GLY A 187 -23.78 18.98 -10.89
CA GLY A 187 -22.86 19.04 -9.74
C GLY A 187 -21.86 20.21 -9.83
N LEU A 188 -21.41 20.55 -11.04
CA LEU A 188 -20.56 21.72 -11.28
C LEU A 188 -21.28 23.03 -10.90
N ALA A 189 -22.55 23.19 -11.29
CA ALA A 189 -23.37 24.34 -10.91
C ALA A 189 -23.62 24.40 -9.39
N PHE A 190 -23.77 23.25 -8.74
CA PHE A 190 -23.90 23.17 -7.29
C PHE A 190 -22.64 23.69 -6.58
N VAL A 191 -21.44 23.20 -6.93
CA VAL A 191 -20.20 23.65 -6.27
C VAL A 191 -19.90 25.12 -6.56
N TYR A 192 -20.21 25.60 -7.76
CA TYR A 192 -20.10 27.02 -8.11
C TYR A 192 -20.98 27.89 -7.21
N LYS A 193 -22.29 27.60 -7.13
CA LYS A 193 -23.24 28.36 -6.31
C LYS A 193 -22.86 28.31 -4.83
N LYS A 194 -22.40 27.14 -4.36
CA LYS A 194 -21.94 26.98 -2.98
C LYS A 194 -20.68 27.82 -2.71
N ALA A 195 -19.69 27.81 -3.60
CA ALA A 195 -18.45 28.58 -3.46
C ALA A 195 -18.69 30.10 -3.34
N LEU A 196 -19.73 30.63 -4.00
CA LEU A 196 -20.13 32.05 -3.83
C LEU A 196 -20.60 32.40 -2.41
N THR A 197 -20.92 31.42 -1.58
CA THR A 197 -21.33 31.64 -0.18
C THR A 197 -20.19 31.45 0.82
N LEU A 198 -19.03 30.99 0.36
CA LEU A 198 -17.90 30.60 1.19
C LEU A 198 -16.89 31.72 1.41
N ASN A 199 -16.18 31.65 2.53
CA ASN A 199 -15.07 32.53 2.89
C ASN A 199 -13.76 32.14 2.18
N ILE A 200 -12.73 32.95 2.36
CA ILE A 200 -11.35 32.61 1.94
C ILE A 200 -10.97 31.27 2.59
N THR A 201 -10.32 30.37 1.84
CA THR A 201 -9.90 28.99 2.20
C THR A 201 -11.00 27.93 2.31
N GLU A 202 -12.27 28.31 2.29
CA GLU A 202 -13.38 27.34 2.34
C GLU A 202 -13.68 26.77 0.94
N GLN A 203 -13.95 25.46 0.89
CA GLN A 203 -14.16 24.73 -0.35
C GLN A 203 -15.54 24.07 -0.40
N ALA A 204 -16.16 24.11 -1.57
CA ALA A 204 -17.39 23.39 -1.89
C ALA A 204 -17.05 22.05 -2.55
N PHE A 205 -17.77 20.99 -2.18
CA PHE A 205 -17.61 19.67 -2.76
C PHE A 205 -18.96 19.07 -3.15
N ASP A 206 -19.00 18.33 -4.26
CA ASP A 206 -20.14 17.50 -4.66
C ASP A 206 -19.67 16.10 -5.06
N ASP A 207 -20.35 15.10 -4.52
CA ASP A 207 -20.08 13.67 -4.80
C ASP A 207 -20.33 13.31 -6.27
N TYR A 208 -19.87 12.12 -6.66
CA TYR A 208 -20.08 11.60 -8.01
C TYR A 208 -21.56 11.47 -8.35
N LYS A 209 -21.94 12.11 -9.47
CA LYS A 209 -23.27 12.01 -10.10
C LYS A 209 -23.14 11.90 -11.60
N ALA A 210 -24.20 11.45 -12.28
CA ALA A 210 -24.26 11.48 -13.74
C ALA A 210 -24.12 12.93 -14.23
N TYR A 211 -23.20 13.18 -15.15
CA TYR A 211 -22.88 14.53 -15.62
C TYR A 211 -23.20 14.70 -17.10
N SER A 212 -24.30 15.39 -17.39
CA SER A 212 -24.85 15.52 -18.75
C SER A 212 -23.89 16.16 -19.76
N PRO A 213 -23.02 17.15 -19.43
CA PRO A 213 -22.04 17.67 -20.38
C PRO A 213 -20.97 16.65 -20.83
N ASN A 214 -20.84 15.53 -20.12
CA ASN A 214 -19.94 14.44 -20.42
C ASN A 214 -20.71 13.15 -20.75
N ASN A 215 -21.81 13.26 -21.51
CA ASN A 215 -22.66 12.13 -21.94
C ASN A 215 -23.20 11.28 -20.78
N GLY A 216 -23.42 11.88 -19.61
CA GLY A 216 -23.92 11.18 -18.43
C GLY A 216 -22.85 10.41 -17.65
N ALA A 217 -21.58 10.44 -18.07
CA ALA A 217 -20.51 9.79 -17.33
C ALA A 217 -20.39 10.39 -15.91
N PRO A 218 -20.03 9.58 -14.90
CA PRO A 218 -19.90 10.07 -13.52
C PRO A 218 -18.86 11.18 -13.39
N ALA A 219 -19.22 12.25 -12.67
CA ALA A 219 -18.31 13.32 -12.31
C ALA A 219 -18.57 13.81 -10.89
N SER A 220 -17.50 14.17 -10.19
CA SER A 220 -17.49 14.84 -8.90
C SER A 220 -16.66 16.10 -9.03
N PHE A 221 -17.00 17.12 -8.25
CA PHE A 221 -16.40 18.45 -8.36
C PHE A 221 -16.02 19.00 -6.99
N ILE A 222 -14.95 19.78 -6.97
CA ILE A 222 -14.53 20.59 -5.82
C ILE A 222 -14.23 22.00 -6.30
N ALA A 223 -14.66 23.02 -5.56
CA ALA A 223 -14.53 24.42 -5.96
C ALA A 223 -14.18 25.35 -4.80
N GLU A 224 -13.45 26.42 -5.10
CA GLU A 224 -13.04 27.44 -4.13
C GLU A 224 -13.27 28.85 -4.73
N PRO A 225 -13.80 29.81 -3.95
CA PRO A 225 -13.90 31.20 -4.38
C PRO A 225 -12.51 31.84 -4.55
N VAL A 226 -12.34 32.62 -5.61
CA VAL A 226 -11.09 33.34 -5.91
C VAL A 226 -11.26 34.81 -5.52
N PHE A 227 -10.25 35.34 -4.82
CA PHE A 227 -10.21 36.72 -4.36
C PHE A 227 -9.00 37.47 -4.97
N ASN A 228 -9.16 38.77 -5.20
CA ASN A 228 -8.05 39.63 -5.60
C ASN A 228 -7.20 40.08 -4.38
N ALA A 229 -6.16 40.87 -4.61
CA ALA A 229 -5.29 41.41 -3.55
C ALA A 229 -6.06 42.24 -2.49
N ASP A 230 -7.17 42.88 -2.88
CA ASP A 230 -8.06 43.64 -1.99
C ASP A 230 -9.06 42.76 -1.23
N LYS A 231 -8.92 41.43 -1.29
CA LYS A 231 -9.86 40.45 -0.73
C LYS A 231 -11.29 40.57 -1.27
N LYS A 232 -11.46 41.15 -2.46
CA LYS A 232 -12.73 41.15 -3.19
C LYS A 232 -12.83 39.87 -3.99
N ARG A 233 -13.97 39.16 -3.86
CA ARG A 233 -14.24 37.98 -4.68
C ARG A 233 -14.35 38.39 -6.14
N ILE A 234 -13.68 37.67 -7.03
CA ILE A 234 -13.67 37.95 -8.48
C ILE A 234 -14.17 36.77 -9.32
N GLY A 235 -14.28 35.58 -8.75
CA GLY A 235 -14.72 34.39 -9.47
C GLY A 235 -14.63 33.13 -8.63
N VAL A 236 -14.71 31.98 -9.29
CA VAL A 236 -14.58 30.65 -8.68
C VAL A 236 -13.69 29.79 -9.57
N ILE A 237 -12.82 28.99 -8.96
CA ILE A 237 -12.10 27.91 -9.62
C ILE A 237 -12.70 26.57 -9.18
N ALA A 238 -12.88 25.64 -10.10
CA ALA A 238 -13.34 24.28 -9.79
C ALA A 238 -12.52 23.22 -10.52
N PHE A 239 -12.33 22.07 -9.88
CA PHE A 239 -11.70 20.88 -10.47
C PHE A 239 -12.74 19.77 -10.63
N GLN A 240 -12.63 19.02 -11.75
CA GLN A 240 -13.29 17.72 -11.88
C GLN A 240 -12.39 16.64 -11.28
N MET A 241 -12.91 15.90 -10.30
CA MET A 241 -12.17 14.86 -9.56
C MET A 241 -11.68 13.74 -10.50
N PRO A 242 -10.43 13.25 -10.35
CA PRO A 242 -9.92 12.14 -11.15
C PRO A 242 -10.31 10.79 -10.56
N ILE A 243 -11.25 10.11 -11.22
CA ILE A 243 -11.71 8.77 -10.80
C ILE A 243 -10.64 7.69 -10.98
N ASP A 244 -9.75 7.81 -11.98
CA ASP A 244 -8.77 6.76 -12.29
C ASP A 244 -7.78 6.54 -11.14
N ASN A 245 -7.40 7.59 -10.43
CA ASN A 245 -6.52 7.48 -9.27
C ASN A 245 -7.23 6.80 -8.10
N ILE A 246 -8.52 7.11 -7.87
CA ILE A 246 -9.33 6.42 -6.86
C ILE A 246 -9.41 4.93 -7.21
N ASN A 247 -9.71 4.60 -8.48
CA ASN A 247 -9.73 3.21 -8.95
C ASN A 247 -8.39 2.51 -8.71
N ASN A 248 -7.26 3.17 -8.99
CA ASN A 248 -5.93 2.59 -8.78
C ASN A 248 -5.60 2.38 -7.30
N ILE A 249 -5.99 3.29 -6.41
CA ILE A 249 -5.85 3.11 -4.95
C ILE A 249 -6.73 1.95 -4.48
N MET A 250 -7.92 1.81 -5.06
CA MET A 250 -8.88 0.76 -4.70
C MET A 250 -8.58 -0.60 -5.32
N LYS A 251 -7.56 -0.79 -6.17
CA LYS A 251 -7.19 -2.16 -6.60
C LYS A 251 -6.62 -3.00 -5.46
N ALA A 252 -7.09 -4.23 -5.30
CA ALA A 252 -6.58 -5.20 -4.33
C ALA A 252 -5.17 -5.69 -4.71
N ASN A 253 -4.83 -5.68 -6.01
CA ASN A 253 -3.54 -6.11 -6.55
C ASN A 253 -3.15 -7.54 -6.10
N GLY A 254 -4.12 -8.46 -6.08
CA GLY A 254 -3.90 -9.87 -5.71
C GLY A 254 -3.69 -10.15 -4.22
N LYS A 255 -3.88 -9.16 -3.34
CA LYS A 255 -3.70 -9.34 -1.88
C LYS A 255 -4.85 -10.07 -1.18
N LEU A 256 -5.96 -10.31 -1.87
CA LEU A 256 -7.17 -10.97 -1.34
C LEU A 256 -7.51 -12.25 -2.12
N GLY A 257 -6.48 -13.01 -2.52
CA GLY A 257 -6.69 -14.20 -3.35
C GLY A 257 -7.16 -13.87 -4.77
N LEU A 258 -7.84 -14.84 -5.38
CA LEU A 258 -8.34 -14.78 -6.75
C LEU A 258 -9.75 -14.19 -6.84
N SER A 259 -10.59 -14.42 -5.83
CA SER A 259 -11.97 -13.93 -5.77
C SER A 259 -12.10 -12.58 -5.06
N GLY A 260 -11.07 -12.14 -4.34
CA GLY A 260 -11.18 -10.97 -3.50
C GLY A 260 -10.89 -9.64 -4.20
N GLU A 261 -11.72 -8.65 -3.92
CA GLU A 261 -11.58 -7.30 -4.45
C GLU A 261 -11.84 -6.24 -3.39
N THR A 262 -11.43 -5.01 -3.69
CA THR A 262 -11.81 -3.85 -2.88
C THR A 262 -12.43 -2.76 -3.75
N PHE A 263 -13.45 -2.09 -3.24
CA PHE A 263 -14.12 -1.00 -3.94
C PHE A 263 -14.72 0.00 -2.96
N LEU A 264 -15.10 1.16 -3.48
CA LEU A 264 -15.64 2.27 -2.72
C LEU A 264 -17.13 2.42 -3.01
N VAL A 265 -17.95 2.65 -1.99
CA VAL A 265 -19.38 2.95 -2.13
C VAL A 265 -19.76 4.23 -1.38
N GLY A 266 -20.83 4.90 -1.78
CA GLY A 266 -21.39 6.00 -0.97
C GLY A 266 -22.15 5.44 0.24
N SER A 267 -21.86 5.88 1.46
CA SER A 267 -22.42 5.28 2.68
C SER A 267 -23.96 5.32 2.75
N LYS A 268 -24.59 6.35 2.16
CA LYS A 268 -26.06 6.52 2.19
C LYS A 268 -26.81 5.74 1.11
N ASN A 269 -26.22 5.58 -0.07
CA ASN A 269 -26.91 5.02 -1.23
C ASN A 269 -26.35 3.67 -1.70
N HIS A 270 -25.17 3.30 -1.18
CA HIS A 270 -24.37 2.13 -1.50
C HIS A 270 -24.08 1.92 -3.00
N LEU A 271 -24.20 2.99 -3.78
CA LEU A 271 -23.75 2.99 -5.18
C LEU A 271 -22.23 3.06 -5.22
N LEU A 272 -21.63 2.37 -6.18
CA LEU A 272 -20.18 2.38 -6.37
C LEU A 272 -19.64 3.80 -6.63
N ARG A 273 -18.46 4.09 -6.07
CA ARG A 273 -17.61 5.28 -6.26
C ARG A 273 -16.22 4.93 -6.80
N SER A 274 -15.97 3.65 -7.04
CA SER A 274 -14.85 3.12 -7.81
C SER A 274 -15.37 2.01 -8.73
N ASN A 275 -14.58 1.60 -9.69
CA ASN A 275 -14.87 0.39 -10.48
C ASN A 275 -14.45 -0.86 -9.69
N SER A 276 -15.12 -1.98 -9.97
CA SER A 276 -14.67 -3.31 -9.57
C SER A 276 -13.40 -3.70 -10.35
N GLU A 277 -12.52 -4.46 -9.71
CA GLU A 277 -11.31 -5.02 -10.35
C GLU A 277 -11.62 -6.34 -11.08
N ILE A 278 -12.64 -7.06 -10.62
CA ILE A 278 -12.97 -8.41 -11.09
C ILE A 278 -14.13 -8.39 -12.09
N ASN A 279 -15.08 -7.48 -11.93
CA ASN A 279 -16.30 -7.44 -12.73
C ASN A 279 -16.39 -6.14 -13.57
N GLU A 280 -16.21 -6.26 -14.88
CA GLU A 280 -16.26 -5.12 -15.80
C GLU A 280 -17.63 -4.42 -15.84
N ASP A 281 -18.72 -5.09 -15.49
CA ASP A 281 -20.07 -4.50 -15.45
C ASP A 281 -20.30 -3.65 -14.19
N PHE A 282 -19.45 -3.81 -13.15
CA PHE A 282 -19.57 -3.10 -11.88
C PHE A 282 -18.76 -1.80 -11.92
N LYS A 283 -19.29 -0.84 -12.66
CA LYS A 283 -18.71 0.51 -12.80
C LYS A 283 -19.31 1.50 -11.80
N ILE A 284 -18.57 2.57 -11.55
CA ILE A 284 -19.01 3.71 -10.74
C ILE A 284 -20.43 4.18 -11.10
N LEU A 285 -21.28 4.36 -10.09
CA LEU A 285 -22.70 4.72 -10.15
C LEU A 285 -23.63 3.77 -10.93
N GLN A 286 -23.13 2.69 -11.54
CA GLN A 286 -23.94 1.74 -12.30
C GLN A 286 -24.36 0.54 -11.45
N ALA A 287 -23.53 0.15 -10.49
CA ALA A 287 -23.81 -0.93 -9.56
C ALA A 287 -24.06 -0.42 -8.13
N LYS A 288 -24.91 -1.17 -7.40
CA LYS A 288 -25.21 -0.97 -5.98
C LYS A 288 -24.92 -2.26 -5.22
N VAL A 289 -24.21 -2.15 -4.11
CA VAL A 289 -24.01 -3.27 -3.19
C VAL A 289 -24.91 -3.06 -1.99
N ASN A 290 -25.63 -4.08 -1.53
CA ASN A 290 -26.42 -3.98 -0.31
C ASN A 290 -26.02 -5.13 0.60
N ALA A 291 -25.45 -4.79 1.74
CA ALA A 291 -25.05 -5.76 2.74
C ALA A 291 -25.40 -5.22 4.14
N PRO A 292 -26.01 -6.04 5.02
CA PRO A 292 -26.27 -5.67 6.41
C PRO A 292 -25.06 -5.08 7.17
N ILE A 293 -23.84 -5.49 6.80
CA ILE A 293 -22.60 -5.02 7.44
C ILE A 293 -22.38 -3.50 7.31
N PHE A 294 -22.95 -2.83 6.29
CA PHE A 294 -22.83 -1.37 6.15
C PHE A 294 -23.39 -0.59 7.34
N ALA A 295 -24.36 -1.15 8.08
CA ALA A 295 -24.90 -0.50 9.28
C ALA A 295 -23.90 -0.43 10.45
N LYS A 296 -22.79 -1.19 10.38
CA LYS A 296 -21.72 -1.19 11.38
C LYS A 296 -20.50 -0.37 10.95
N SER A 297 -20.47 0.14 9.72
CA SER A 297 -19.30 0.88 9.21
C SER A 297 -19.04 2.13 10.04
N THR A 298 -17.77 2.39 10.35
CA THR A 298 -17.30 3.56 11.09
C THR A 298 -15.95 4.02 10.53
N THR A 299 -15.50 5.23 10.89
CA THR A 299 -14.20 5.76 10.45
C THR A 299 -13.01 5.15 11.18
N ASP A 300 -13.23 4.65 12.38
CA ASP A 300 -12.13 4.39 13.33
C ASP A 300 -11.63 2.93 13.32
N ALA A 301 -12.42 2.00 12.78
CA ALA A 301 -12.14 0.58 12.86
C ALA A 301 -12.78 -0.18 11.70
N VAL A 302 -12.10 -1.23 11.25
CA VAL A 302 -12.63 -2.16 10.26
C VAL A 302 -13.63 -3.11 10.92
N HIS A 303 -14.80 -3.27 10.29
CA HIS A 303 -15.80 -4.23 10.72
C HIS A 303 -15.94 -5.34 9.69
N THR A 304 -15.66 -6.57 10.09
CA THR A 304 -15.77 -7.76 9.24
C THR A 304 -17.04 -8.55 9.54
N SER A 305 -17.68 -9.08 8.49
CA SER A 305 -18.67 -10.13 8.58
C SER A 305 -18.31 -11.29 7.67
N HIS A 306 -18.32 -12.50 8.22
CA HIS A 306 -17.94 -13.73 7.54
C HIS A 306 -19.10 -14.40 6.76
N ASP A 307 -20.27 -13.77 6.73
CA ASP A 307 -21.47 -14.31 6.07
C ASP A 307 -22.27 -13.18 5.44
N GLN A 308 -21.83 -12.74 4.27
CA GLN A 308 -22.53 -11.79 3.41
C GLN A 308 -22.73 -12.38 2.03
N ILE A 309 -23.76 -11.93 1.32
CA ILE A 309 -24.00 -12.35 -0.07
C ILE A 309 -23.44 -11.28 -1.00
N TYR A 310 -22.46 -11.67 -1.81
CA TYR A 310 -21.88 -10.83 -2.85
C TYR A 310 -21.79 -11.64 -4.15
N HIS A 311 -22.31 -11.10 -5.25
CA HIS A 311 -22.48 -11.81 -6.54
C HIS A 311 -23.16 -13.19 -6.43
N GLY A 312 -24.04 -13.38 -5.45
CA GLY A 312 -24.72 -14.67 -5.23
C GLY A 312 -23.87 -15.72 -4.50
N HIS A 313 -22.66 -15.38 -4.08
CA HIS A 313 -21.76 -16.23 -3.30
C HIS A 313 -21.69 -15.75 -1.85
N HIS A 314 -21.55 -16.70 -0.92
CA HIS A 314 -21.21 -16.38 0.46
C HIS A 314 -19.78 -15.82 0.51
N SER A 315 -19.66 -14.65 1.09
CA SER A 315 -18.43 -13.86 1.09
C SER A 315 -18.16 -13.29 2.47
N ILE A 316 -16.87 -13.18 2.78
CA ILE A 316 -16.40 -12.35 3.88
C ILE A 316 -16.37 -10.93 3.36
N MET A 317 -17.00 -10.00 4.07
CA MET A 317 -17.04 -8.59 3.70
C MET A 317 -16.62 -7.74 4.89
N SER A 318 -15.66 -6.85 4.65
CA SER A 318 -15.15 -5.90 5.62
C SER A 318 -15.39 -4.47 5.15
N VAL A 319 -15.74 -3.59 6.08
CA VAL A 319 -16.11 -2.20 5.78
C VAL A 319 -15.37 -1.22 6.69
N LEU A 320 -15.03 -0.06 6.13
CA LEU A 320 -14.39 1.05 6.82
C LEU A 320 -14.82 2.38 6.16
N ASP A 321 -15.29 3.34 6.95
CA ASP A 321 -15.74 4.63 6.42
C ASP A 321 -14.58 5.63 6.26
N LEU A 322 -14.70 6.51 5.27
CA LEU A 322 -13.84 7.65 5.03
C LEU A 322 -14.73 8.88 4.87
N ASP A 323 -14.55 9.84 5.78
CA ASP A 323 -15.19 11.13 5.68
C ASP A 323 -14.40 12.08 4.78
N PHE A 324 -15.10 12.74 3.87
CA PHE A 324 -14.54 13.81 3.05
C PHE A 324 -15.55 14.94 2.90
N LYS A 325 -15.22 16.11 3.46
CA LYS A 325 -16.10 17.29 3.49
C LYS A 325 -17.47 16.95 4.08
N ASN A 326 -18.52 16.95 3.25
CA ASN A 326 -19.91 16.73 3.61
C ASN A 326 -20.43 15.33 3.21
N VAL A 327 -19.54 14.43 2.82
CA VAL A 327 -19.88 13.07 2.41
C VAL A 327 -19.06 12.04 3.16
N THR A 328 -19.64 10.85 3.28
CA THR A 328 -18.96 9.67 3.82
C THR A 328 -18.98 8.61 2.73
N TRP A 329 -17.82 8.07 2.43
CA TRP A 329 -17.65 6.92 1.56
C TRP A 329 -17.28 5.71 2.41
N THR A 330 -17.76 4.53 2.03
CA THR A 330 -17.43 3.27 2.70
C THR A 330 -16.51 2.49 1.78
N LEU A 331 -15.31 2.20 2.27
CA LEU A 331 -14.39 1.26 1.65
C LEU A 331 -14.87 -0.15 1.97
N VAL A 332 -14.85 -1.02 0.98
CA VAL A 332 -15.30 -2.40 1.08
C VAL A 332 -14.18 -3.32 0.61
N ALA A 333 -13.88 -4.34 1.39
CA ALA A 333 -13.12 -5.51 0.97
C ALA A 333 -14.06 -6.71 1.00
N VAL A 334 -14.01 -7.54 -0.04
CA VAL A 334 -14.85 -8.73 -0.13
C VAL A 334 -14.06 -9.88 -0.74
N GLU A 335 -14.25 -11.08 -0.23
CA GLU A 335 -13.60 -12.32 -0.69
C GLU A 335 -14.54 -13.51 -0.49
N ASN A 336 -14.53 -14.49 -1.40
CA ASN A 336 -15.45 -15.62 -1.31
C ASN A 336 -15.05 -16.58 -0.17
N VAL A 337 -16.03 -16.97 0.64
CA VAL A 337 -15.86 -17.90 1.77
C VAL A 337 -15.29 -19.24 1.29
N GLU A 338 -15.67 -19.71 0.11
CA GLU A 338 -15.18 -20.98 -0.45
C GLU A 338 -13.68 -20.99 -0.71
N GLU A 339 -13.12 -19.89 -1.23
CA GLU A 339 -11.67 -19.77 -1.47
C GLU A 339 -10.92 -19.71 -0.14
N VAL A 340 -11.42 -18.87 0.75
CA VAL A 340 -10.82 -18.61 2.06
C VAL A 340 -10.72 -19.88 2.89
N TYR A 341 -11.77 -20.71 2.92
CA TYR A 341 -11.81 -21.94 3.73
C TYR A 341 -11.41 -23.20 2.95
N ALA A 342 -11.02 -23.10 1.67
CA ALA A 342 -10.51 -24.25 0.92
C ALA A 342 -9.33 -24.98 1.60
N PRO A 343 -8.35 -24.28 2.21
CA PRO A 343 -7.30 -24.93 3.00
C PRO A 343 -7.86 -25.70 4.20
N LEU A 344 -8.90 -25.18 4.87
CA LEU A 344 -9.54 -25.83 6.02
C LEU A 344 -10.23 -27.14 5.61
N VAL A 345 -10.92 -27.15 4.46
CA VAL A 345 -11.54 -28.36 3.90
C VAL A 345 -10.49 -29.42 3.55
N SER A 346 -9.37 -29.00 2.99
CA SER A 346 -8.26 -29.88 2.64
C SER A 346 -7.62 -30.49 3.89
N ALA A 347 -7.33 -29.66 4.90
CA ALA A 347 -6.80 -30.11 6.20
C ALA A 347 -7.74 -31.10 6.89
N ARG A 348 -9.04 -30.83 6.90
CA ARG A 348 -10.06 -31.76 7.41
C ARG A 348 -9.99 -33.11 6.70
N ASN A 349 -9.89 -33.13 5.37
CA ASN A 349 -9.84 -34.38 4.62
C ASN A 349 -8.56 -35.18 4.92
N TYR A 350 -7.40 -34.52 5.04
CA TYR A 350 -6.16 -35.18 5.46
C TYR A 350 -6.27 -35.75 6.88
N MET A 351 -6.81 -34.98 7.84
CA MET A 351 -7.05 -35.47 9.20
C MET A 351 -7.96 -36.70 9.22
N LEU A 352 -9.03 -36.73 8.40
CA LEU A 352 -9.91 -37.90 8.30
C LEU A 352 -9.19 -39.13 7.72
N ILE A 353 -8.30 -38.93 6.74
CA ILE A 353 -7.48 -40.01 6.17
C ILE A 353 -6.51 -40.55 7.23
N ASP A 354 -5.82 -39.69 7.97
CA ASP A 354 -4.88 -40.09 9.02
C ASP A 354 -5.58 -40.89 10.14
N VAL A 355 -6.76 -40.44 10.57
CA VAL A 355 -7.59 -41.17 11.54
C VAL A 355 -7.99 -42.55 11.00
N LEU A 356 -8.38 -42.65 9.72
CA LEU A 356 -8.71 -43.93 9.11
C LEU A 356 -7.50 -44.88 9.03
N VAL A 357 -6.30 -44.37 8.71
CA VAL A 357 -5.07 -45.16 8.68
C VAL A 357 -4.71 -45.66 10.08
N ILE A 358 -4.74 -44.78 11.09
CA ILE A 358 -4.43 -45.14 12.49
C ILE A 358 -5.43 -46.19 13.01
N LEU A 359 -6.74 -45.99 12.80
CA LEU A 359 -7.76 -46.95 13.22
C LEU A 359 -7.61 -48.30 12.51
N SER A 360 -7.20 -48.31 11.25
CA SER A 360 -6.94 -49.54 10.49
C SER A 360 -5.76 -50.31 11.10
N ILE A 361 -4.65 -49.62 11.39
CA ILE A 361 -3.46 -50.22 12.03
C ILE A 361 -3.82 -50.76 13.42
N LEU A 362 -4.55 -49.98 14.23
CA LEU A 362 -4.98 -50.40 15.58
C LEU A 362 -5.93 -51.58 15.52
N THR A 363 -6.84 -51.63 14.55
CA THR A 363 -7.76 -52.77 14.36
C THR A 363 -6.98 -54.03 14.03
N ILE A 364 -5.99 -53.96 13.14
CA ILE A 364 -5.13 -55.09 12.80
C ILE A 364 -4.34 -55.55 14.03
N LEU A 365 -3.67 -54.63 14.73
CA LEU A 365 -2.84 -54.94 15.89
C LEU A 365 -3.67 -55.52 17.05
N ALA A 366 -4.81 -54.91 17.36
CA ALA A 366 -5.70 -55.38 18.42
C ALA A 366 -6.28 -56.77 18.09
N THR A 367 -6.59 -57.05 16.82
CA THR A 367 -7.05 -58.37 16.39
C THR A 367 -5.95 -59.43 16.50
N LEU A 368 -4.70 -59.09 16.13
CA LEU A 368 -3.54 -59.97 16.27
C LEU A 368 -3.24 -60.29 17.75
N LEU A 369 -3.19 -59.26 18.61
CA LEU A 369 -2.96 -59.42 20.04
C LEU A 369 -4.07 -60.23 20.71
N SER A 370 -5.33 -59.92 20.40
CA SER A 370 -6.47 -60.66 20.96
C SER A 370 -6.47 -62.13 20.54
N ARG A 371 -6.09 -62.44 19.29
CA ARG A 371 -5.90 -63.84 18.85
C ARG A 371 -4.73 -64.53 19.55
N SER A 372 -3.63 -63.81 19.77
CA SER A 372 -2.45 -64.33 20.47
C SER A 372 -2.74 -64.72 21.92
N ILE A 373 -3.64 -63.99 22.59
CA ILE A 373 -3.97 -64.21 24.01
C ILE A 373 -5.20 -65.12 24.18
N THR A 374 -6.31 -64.83 23.49
CA THR A 374 -7.58 -65.52 23.79
C THR A 374 -7.64 -66.95 23.24
N LYS A 375 -6.97 -67.26 22.12
CA LYS A 375 -6.98 -68.61 21.55
C LYS A 375 -6.26 -69.62 22.45
N PRO A 376 -5.04 -69.37 22.96
CA PRO A 376 -4.39 -70.28 23.90
C PRO A 376 -5.14 -70.44 25.22
N ILE A 377 -5.72 -69.37 25.76
CA ILE A 377 -6.54 -69.45 26.99
C ILE A 377 -7.77 -70.36 26.77
N SER A 378 -8.45 -70.24 25.62
CA SER A 378 -9.58 -71.13 25.29
C SER A 378 -9.14 -72.58 25.21
N ILE A 379 -8.00 -72.87 24.55
CA ILE A 379 -7.44 -74.23 24.45
C ILE A 379 -7.14 -74.81 25.84
N LEU A 380 -6.49 -74.03 26.72
CA LEU A 380 -6.22 -74.48 28.09
C LEU A 380 -7.49 -74.69 28.91
N THR A 381 -8.53 -73.88 28.67
CA THR A 381 -9.85 -74.03 29.31
C THR A 381 -10.55 -75.31 28.83
N ASP A 382 -10.47 -75.61 27.53
CA ASP A 382 -11.04 -76.84 26.93
C ASP A 382 -10.30 -78.09 27.43
N VAL A 383 -8.97 -78.03 27.54
CA VAL A 383 -8.13 -79.10 28.13
C VAL A 383 -8.48 -79.33 29.60
N MET A 384 -8.64 -78.27 30.40
CA MET A 384 -9.04 -78.41 31.79
C MET A 384 -10.44 -79.01 31.94
N SER A 385 -11.40 -78.64 31.07
CA SER A 385 -12.72 -79.31 31.04
C SER A 385 -12.59 -80.78 30.66
N ALA A 386 -11.74 -81.13 29.69
CA ALA A 386 -11.55 -82.52 29.30
C ALA A 386 -10.89 -83.37 30.41
N ILE A 387 -9.95 -82.81 31.17
CA ILE A 387 -9.36 -83.46 32.35
C ILE A 387 -10.42 -83.64 33.44
N ALA A 388 -11.27 -82.64 33.67
CA ALA A 388 -12.38 -82.73 34.63
C ALA A 388 -13.43 -83.80 34.24
N ASP A 389 -13.65 -84.00 32.93
CA ASP A 389 -14.51 -85.05 32.37
C ASP A 389 -13.83 -86.44 32.28
N ASN A 390 -12.69 -86.61 32.96
CA ASN A 390 -11.91 -87.84 33.03
C ASN A 390 -11.36 -88.34 31.67
N LYS A 391 -11.19 -87.45 30.69
CA LYS A 391 -10.58 -87.74 29.37
C LYS A 391 -9.08 -87.41 29.40
N LEU A 392 -8.32 -88.29 30.04
CA LEU A 392 -6.89 -88.09 30.34
C LEU A 392 -5.94 -88.26 29.13
N ASP A 393 -6.44 -88.63 27.95
CA ASP A 393 -5.64 -88.79 26.73
C ASP A 393 -5.52 -87.49 25.89
N THR A 394 -6.00 -86.37 26.43
CA THR A 394 -5.98 -85.07 25.74
C THR A 394 -4.57 -84.45 25.71
N HIS A 395 -4.13 -84.01 24.54
CA HIS A 395 -2.82 -83.36 24.35
C HIS A 395 -2.87 -81.90 24.79
N VAL A 396 -1.98 -81.49 25.69
CA VAL A 396 -1.90 -80.09 26.17
C VAL A 396 -0.91 -79.32 25.29
N GLU A 397 -1.43 -78.48 24.40
CA GLU A 397 -0.60 -77.57 23.60
C GLU A 397 -0.13 -76.35 24.42
N GLY A 398 1.06 -75.82 24.12
CA GLY A 398 1.53 -74.52 24.66
C GLY A 398 2.57 -74.57 25.79
N GLY A 399 2.96 -75.75 26.31
CA GLY A 399 3.94 -75.86 27.41
C GLY A 399 5.36 -75.33 27.12
N ARG A 400 5.71 -75.11 25.85
CA ARG A 400 6.98 -74.51 25.39
C ARG A 400 6.96 -72.98 25.29
N ARG A 401 5.82 -72.33 25.56
CA ARG A 401 5.77 -70.86 25.61
C ARG A 401 6.53 -70.36 26.84
N SER A 402 7.20 -69.23 26.67
CA SER A 402 7.99 -68.54 27.69
C SER A 402 7.25 -67.37 28.35
N ASP A 403 5.96 -67.20 28.05
CA ASP A 403 5.09 -66.19 28.67
C ASP A 403 4.19 -66.81 29.74
N GLU A 404 3.38 -65.98 30.40
CA GLU A 404 2.50 -66.34 31.51
C GLU A 404 1.46 -67.41 31.12
N ILE A 405 1.10 -67.48 29.83
CA ILE A 405 0.22 -68.52 29.30
C ILE A 405 0.94 -69.87 29.22
N GLY A 406 2.25 -69.88 29.00
CA GLY A 406 3.10 -71.06 29.11
C GLY A 406 3.18 -71.61 30.53
N ASP A 407 3.24 -70.74 31.55
CA ASP A 407 3.17 -71.16 32.95
C ASP A 407 1.82 -71.82 33.28
N MET A 408 0.72 -71.25 32.79
CA MET A 408 -0.61 -71.87 32.90
C MET A 408 -0.68 -73.23 32.21
N ALA A 409 -0.10 -73.38 31.01
CA ALA A 409 -0.06 -74.66 30.29
C ALA A 409 0.76 -75.72 31.05
N ARG A 410 1.87 -75.33 31.69
CA ARG A 410 2.67 -76.20 32.55
C ARG A 410 1.92 -76.60 33.82
N ALA A 411 1.18 -75.69 34.44
CA ALA A 411 0.33 -76.02 35.58
C ALA A 411 -0.78 -77.02 35.20
N VAL A 412 -1.40 -76.88 34.02
CA VAL A 412 -2.39 -77.83 33.49
C VAL A 412 -1.76 -79.21 33.23
N LEU A 413 -0.50 -79.27 32.78
CA LEU A 413 0.26 -80.52 32.64
C LEU A 413 0.49 -81.20 34.00
N VAL A 414 0.81 -80.44 35.06
CA VAL A 414 0.94 -80.96 36.43
C VAL A 414 -0.40 -81.49 36.95
N PHE A 415 -1.51 -80.80 36.69
CA PHE A 415 -2.85 -81.31 37.02
C PHE A 415 -3.21 -82.61 36.27
N LYS A 416 -2.86 -82.73 34.99
CA LYS A 416 -2.98 -83.98 34.22
C LYS A 416 -2.12 -85.10 34.82
N GLN A 417 -0.88 -84.80 35.21
CA GLN A 417 0.04 -85.74 35.84
C GLN A 417 -0.47 -86.19 37.22
N ASN A 418 -1.03 -85.28 38.02
CA ASN A 418 -1.63 -85.60 39.32
C ASN A 418 -2.94 -86.41 39.20
N ALA A 419 -3.73 -86.21 38.13
CA ALA A 419 -4.89 -87.05 37.83
C ALA A 419 -4.50 -88.47 37.38
N LEU A 420 -3.33 -88.64 36.77
CA LEU A 420 -2.74 -89.95 36.41
C LEU A 420 -1.98 -90.61 37.57
N ALA A 421 -1.55 -89.86 38.59
CA ALA A 421 -0.80 -90.33 39.74
C ALA A 421 -1.67 -90.72 40.97
N ASN A 422 -2.99 -90.87 40.78
CA ASN A 422 -3.96 -91.20 41.83
C ASN A 422 -4.36 -92.69 41.87
N ILE A 423 -3.44 -93.56 41.49
CA ILE A 423 -3.41 -94.97 41.90
C ILE A 423 -1.98 -95.22 42.35
N GLU A 424 -1.83 -95.65 43.60
CA GLU A 424 -0.62 -96.18 44.23
C GLU A 424 0.13 -95.25 45.21
N LEU A 425 -0.19 -95.51 46.50
CA LEU A 425 0.64 -95.38 47.71
C LEU A 425 0.77 -93.96 48.29
N GLU A 426 -0.03 -93.55 49.29
CA GLU A 426 -0.30 -94.26 50.56
C GLU A 426 0.95 -94.98 51.09
N LYS A 427 1.92 -94.22 51.62
CA LYS A 427 2.50 -94.51 52.95
C LYS A 427 3.52 -93.49 53.44
N GLN A 428 3.25 -93.06 54.68
CA GLN A 428 4.15 -92.46 55.66
C GLN A 428 4.56 -91.00 55.48
N GLN A 429 3.56 -90.15 55.73
CA GLN A 429 3.55 -89.09 56.75
C GLN A 429 4.91 -88.65 57.34
N ILE A 430 5.33 -87.40 57.14
CA ILE A 430 4.78 -86.16 57.74
C ILE A 430 5.23 -85.99 59.21
N ILE A 431 6.27 -85.14 59.41
CA ILE A 431 6.21 -83.86 60.16
C ILE A 431 6.51 -84.09 61.66
N ASP A 432 7.50 -83.46 62.32
CA ASP A 432 7.74 -82.03 62.32
C ASP A 432 9.04 -81.60 63.03
N LYS A 433 9.40 -80.36 62.73
CA LYS A 433 9.97 -79.32 63.61
C LYS A 433 11.48 -79.09 63.73
N GLU A 434 11.90 -78.16 62.87
CA GLU A 434 12.22 -76.76 63.24
C GLU A 434 13.43 -76.50 64.15
N ASN A 435 14.33 -75.71 63.55
CA ASN A 435 15.27 -74.77 64.17
C ASN A 435 16.55 -75.38 64.77
N ILE A 436 17.61 -75.43 63.95
CA ILE A 436 18.95 -74.83 64.23
C ILE A 436 19.68 -74.72 62.88
N THR A 437 19.48 -73.61 62.16
CA THR A 437 20.42 -73.11 61.11
C THR A 437 20.21 -71.62 60.82
N LYS A 438 19.79 -70.84 61.82
CA LYS A 438 19.43 -69.42 61.66
C LYS A 438 20.61 -68.44 61.54
N GLN A 439 21.85 -68.91 61.32
CA GLN A 439 23.03 -68.02 61.29
C GLN A 439 23.82 -68.00 59.98
N ALA A 440 23.62 -68.95 59.06
CA ALA A 440 24.27 -68.94 57.74
C ALA A 440 23.42 -68.24 56.65
N ASP A 441 22.09 -68.32 56.75
CA ASP A 441 21.17 -67.62 55.83
C ASP A 441 21.15 -66.10 56.04
N ILE A 442 21.34 -65.62 57.27
CA ILE A 442 21.27 -64.17 57.56
C ILE A 442 22.39 -63.39 56.85
N GLU A 443 23.59 -63.94 56.71
CA GLU A 443 24.67 -63.25 55.98
C GLU A 443 24.52 -63.36 54.46
N LYS A 444 24.03 -64.50 53.94
CA LYS A 444 23.74 -64.69 52.51
C LYS A 444 22.62 -63.76 52.04
N HIS A 445 21.54 -63.64 52.81
CA HIS A 445 20.46 -62.68 52.54
C HIS A 445 20.90 -61.23 52.74
N LYS A 446 21.64 -60.90 53.81
CA LYS A 446 22.14 -59.52 54.00
C LYS A 446 23.10 -59.07 52.90
N PHE A 447 23.97 -59.96 52.43
CA PHE A 447 24.87 -59.67 51.31
C PHE A 447 24.09 -59.54 50.00
N ALA A 448 23.15 -60.45 49.71
CA ALA A 448 22.28 -60.36 48.54
C ALA A 448 21.40 -59.09 48.56
N ASP A 449 20.81 -58.72 49.69
CA ASP A 449 20.00 -57.52 49.87
C ASP A 449 20.84 -56.24 49.72
N SER A 450 22.04 -56.19 50.31
CA SER A 450 22.95 -55.04 50.18
C SER A 450 23.47 -54.88 48.76
N PHE A 451 23.87 -55.99 48.13
CA PHE A 451 24.32 -56.01 46.73
C PHE A 451 23.19 -55.65 45.76
N GLN A 452 21.98 -56.19 45.97
CA GLN A 452 20.79 -55.82 45.20
C GLN A 452 20.51 -54.32 45.35
N LYS A 453 20.54 -53.77 46.57
CA LYS A 453 20.29 -52.35 46.80
C LYS A 453 21.32 -51.44 46.12
N GLU A 454 22.60 -51.79 46.16
CA GLU A 454 23.67 -51.02 45.51
C GLU A 454 23.60 -51.10 43.97
N VAL A 455 23.43 -52.30 43.41
CA VAL A 455 23.36 -52.50 41.95
C VAL A 455 22.07 -51.93 41.36
N MET A 456 20.92 -52.13 42.02
CA MET A 456 19.65 -51.53 41.58
C MET A 456 19.69 -50.01 41.70
N GLY A 457 20.29 -49.45 42.75
CA GLY A 457 20.52 -48.01 42.86
C GLY A 457 21.39 -47.44 41.73
N PHE A 458 22.42 -48.18 41.28
CA PHE A 458 23.23 -47.79 40.13
C PHE A 458 22.44 -47.88 38.81
N ILE A 459 21.67 -48.95 38.61
CA ILE A 459 20.79 -49.14 37.44
C ILE A 459 19.72 -48.05 37.35
N ASP A 460 19.09 -47.69 38.48
CA ASP A 460 18.11 -46.60 38.55
C ASP A 460 18.73 -45.25 38.19
N ASN A 461 19.97 -44.98 38.65
CA ASN A 461 20.72 -43.79 38.27
C ASN A 461 21.01 -43.75 36.76
N VAL A 462 21.46 -44.87 36.17
CA VAL A 462 21.70 -44.97 34.72
C VAL A 462 20.41 -44.80 33.92
N SER A 463 19.31 -45.40 34.38
CA SER A 463 17.98 -45.25 33.77
C SER A 463 17.51 -43.79 33.81
N THR A 464 17.70 -43.11 34.94
CA THR A 464 17.37 -41.68 35.09
C THR A 464 18.25 -40.83 34.18
N SER A 465 19.55 -41.11 34.08
CA SER A 465 20.45 -40.41 33.15
C SER A 465 20.06 -40.62 31.68
N CYS A 466 19.63 -41.83 31.29
CA CYS A 466 19.13 -42.09 29.94
C CYS A 466 17.84 -41.32 29.65
N SER A 467 16.91 -41.28 30.61
CA SER A 467 15.68 -40.48 30.50
C SER A 467 15.99 -38.99 30.32
N ASN A 468 16.92 -38.44 31.10
CA ASN A 468 17.33 -37.04 30.99
C ASN A 468 18.03 -36.76 29.65
N MET A 469 18.89 -37.66 29.18
CA MET A 469 19.54 -37.51 27.87
C MET A 469 18.53 -37.59 26.72
N ASN A 470 17.51 -38.44 26.81
CA ASN A 470 16.46 -38.49 25.80
C ASN A 470 15.63 -37.20 25.78
N SER A 471 15.23 -36.68 26.95
CA SER A 471 14.56 -35.38 27.04
C SER A 471 15.41 -34.25 26.45
N ASN A 472 16.72 -34.22 26.77
CA ASN A 472 17.63 -33.22 26.21
C ASN A 472 17.80 -33.38 24.68
N ALA A 473 17.74 -34.62 24.17
CA ALA A 473 17.77 -34.87 22.73
C ALA A 473 16.51 -34.33 22.05
N ASP A 474 15.34 -34.56 22.63
CA ASP A 474 14.04 -34.05 22.14
C ASP A 474 14.04 -32.51 22.12
N ASP A 475 14.51 -31.86 23.19
CA ASP A 475 14.65 -30.40 23.26
C ASP A 475 15.61 -29.87 22.17
N LEU A 476 16.76 -30.54 21.95
CA LEU A 476 17.70 -30.17 20.90
C LEU A 476 17.12 -30.37 19.49
N ILE A 477 16.28 -31.39 19.28
CA ILE A 477 15.56 -31.61 18.02
C ILE A 477 14.57 -30.47 17.78
N GLU A 478 13.78 -30.11 18.79
CA GLU A 478 12.81 -29.01 18.69
C GLU A 478 13.51 -27.66 18.41
N GLU A 479 14.53 -27.31 19.19
CA GLU A 479 15.25 -26.06 19.05
C GLU A 479 16.05 -25.97 17.74
N SER A 480 16.59 -27.08 17.24
CA SER A 480 17.26 -27.10 15.93
C SER A 480 16.28 -26.90 14.76
N VAL A 481 15.06 -27.41 14.85
CA VAL A 481 14.00 -27.14 13.87
C VAL A 481 13.61 -25.67 13.89
N LYS A 482 13.36 -25.09 15.07
CA LYS A 482 13.07 -23.65 15.23
C LYS A 482 14.22 -22.78 14.70
N SER A 483 15.47 -23.12 15.01
CA SER A 483 16.65 -22.39 14.54
C SER A 483 16.78 -22.44 13.00
N THR A 484 16.42 -23.57 12.38
CA THR A 484 16.39 -23.70 10.92
C THR A 484 15.32 -22.79 10.30
N GLU A 485 14.10 -22.80 10.85
CA GLU A 485 12.99 -21.95 10.40
C GLU A 485 13.31 -20.45 10.55
N GLN A 486 13.86 -20.05 11.71
CA GLN A 486 14.28 -18.68 11.97
C GLN A 486 15.41 -18.25 11.02
N SER A 487 16.36 -19.13 10.71
CA SER A 487 17.43 -18.85 9.76
C SER A 487 16.88 -18.63 8.34
N ILE A 488 15.90 -19.43 7.91
CA ILE A 488 15.23 -19.24 6.61
C ILE A 488 14.49 -17.90 6.57
N THR A 489 13.80 -17.55 7.66
CA THR A 489 13.07 -16.27 7.78
C THR A 489 14.03 -15.09 7.73
N ALA A 490 15.13 -15.14 8.48
CA ALA A 490 16.17 -14.11 8.50
C ALA A 490 16.87 -13.97 7.14
N ARG A 491 17.16 -15.09 6.46
CA ARG A 491 17.69 -15.09 5.10
C ARG A 491 16.75 -14.40 4.11
N THR A 492 15.46 -14.75 4.16
CA THR A 492 14.43 -14.12 3.30
C THR A 492 14.30 -12.62 3.60
N ALA A 493 14.45 -12.20 4.86
CA ALA A 493 14.50 -10.79 5.22
C ALA A 493 15.74 -10.08 4.66
N ALA A 494 16.91 -10.72 4.72
CA ALA A 494 18.16 -10.20 4.16
C ALA A 494 18.10 -10.09 2.63
N ASP A 495 17.54 -11.08 1.94
CA ASP A 495 17.35 -11.04 0.48
C ASP A 495 16.41 -9.89 0.07
N ARG A 496 15.32 -9.68 0.83
CA ARG A 496 14.42 -8.52 0.65
C ARG A 496 15.14 -7.20 0.91
N ALA A 497 15.97 -7.12 1.95
CA ALA A 497 16.77 -5.93 2.22
C ALA A 497 17.73 -5.64 1.05
N SER A 498 18.39 -6.66 0.49
CA SER A 498 19.26 -6.53 -0.67
C SER A 498 18.51 -5.98 -1.91
N MET A 499 17.32 -6.52 -2.22
CA MET A 499 16.49 -6.01 -3.32
C MET A 499 16.06 -4.55 -3.10
N ASN A 500 15.70 -4.19 -1.88
CA ASN A 500 15.35 -2.81 -1.54
C ASN A 500 16.58 -1.89 -1.74
N VAL A 501 17.75 -2.30 -1.26
CA VAL A 501 19.00 -1.55 -1.42
C VAL A 501 19.35 -1.37 -2.91
N GLN A 502 19.17 -2.38 -3.76
CA GLN A 502 19.32 -2.24 -5.22
C GLN A 502 18.36 -1.21 -5.83
N THR A 503 17.13 -1.14 -5.32
CA THR A 503 16.15 -0.14 -5.75
C THR A 503 16.59 1.26 -5.35
N VAL A 504 17.10 1.44 -4.13
CA VAL A 504 17.66 2.73 -3.69
C VAL A 504 18.93 3.08 -4.49
N ALA A 505 19.74 2.08 -4.89
CA ALA A 505 20.90 2.30 -5.75
C ALA A 505 20.50 2.90 -7.10
N ALA A 506 19.51 2.31 -7.76
CA ALA A 506 18.99 2.82 -9.03
C ALA A 506 18.43 4.25 -8.90
N ALA A 507 17.67 4.52 -7.83
CA ALA A 507 17.18 5.86 -7.54
C ALA A 507 18.33 6.87 -7.28
N SER A 508 19.41 6.43 -6.62
CA SER A 508 20.58 7.27 -6.34
C SER A 508 21.37 7.59 -7.61
N GLU A 509 21.46 6.64 -8.56
CA GLU A 509 22.05 6.88 -9.89
C GLU A 509 21.22 7.88 -10.70
N GLU A 510 19.89 7.75 -10.68
CA GLU A 510 18.99 8.70 -11.34
C GLU A 510 19.08 10.11 -10.73
N LEU A 511 19.19 10.20 -9.40
CA LEU A 511 19.44 11.46 -8.69
C LEU A 511 20.79 12.06 -9.09
N HIS A 512 21.85 11.27 -9.18
CA HIS A 512 23.16 11.74 -9.59
C HIS A 512 23.14 12.31 -11.03
N SER A 513 22.46 11.62 -11.95
CA SER A 513 22.24 12.12 -13.31
C SER A 513 21.45 13.43 -13.32
N SER A 514 20.41 13.52 -12.47
CA SER A 514 19.58 14.73 -12.35
C SER A 514 20.37 15.91 -11.80
N ILE A 515 21.19 15.71 -10.77
CA ILE A 515 22.06 16.74 -10.18
C ILE A 515 23.05 17.27 -11.23
N THR A 516 23.65 16.37 -12.03
CA THR A 516 24.58 16.74 -13.10
C THR A 516 23.90 17.61 -14.16
N GLU A 517 22.68 17.26 -14.57
CA GLU A 517 21.91 18.06 -15.52
C GLU A 517 21.48 19.41 -14.94
N ILE A 518 21.06 19.45 -13.66
CA ILE A 518 20.71 20.72 -12.99
C ILE A 518 21.95 21.61 -12.90
N SER A 519 23.12 21.07 -12.54
CA SER A 519 24.39 21.80 -12.52
C SER A 519 24.68 22.45 -13.88
N ARG A 520 24.54 21.69 -14.98
CA ARG A 520 24.70 22.19 -16.35
C ARG A 520 23.71 23.32 -16.68
N GLN A 521 22.46 23.21 -16.24
CA GLN A 521 21.43 24.23 -16.47
C GLN A 521 21.67 25.51 -15.66
N VAL A 522 22.21 25.38 -14.45
CA VAL A 522 22.58 26.52 -13.60
C VAL A 522 23.76 27.28 -14.20
N HIS A 523 24.78 26.56 -14.70
CA HIS A 523 25.86 27.20 -15.46
C HIS A 523 25.35 27.96 -16.68
N ARG A 524 24.49 27.33 -17.49
CA ARG A 524 23.88 28.00 -18.66
C ARG A 524 23.04 29.22 -18.27
N SER A 525 22.36 29.18 -17.13
CA SER A 525 21.58 30.31 -16.62
C SER A 525 22.48 31.48 -16.24
N ARG A 526 23.64 31.19 -15.64
CA ARG A 526 24.66 32.21 -15.34
C ARG A 526 25.18 32.88 -16.61
N ASP A 527 25.48 32.10 -17.66
CA ASP A 527 25.93 32.64 -18.95
C ASP A 527 24.89 33.58 -19.57
N ILE A 528 23.60 33.20 -19.53
CA ILE A 528 22.49 34.03 -20.03
C ILE A 528 22.34 35.34 -19.23
N VAL A 529 22.53 35.28 -17.92
CA VAL A 529 22.48 36.48 -17.06
C VAL A 529 23.63 37.43 -17.37
N GLU A 530 24.83 36.90 -17.60
CA GLU A 530 26.00 37.69 -18.00
C GLU A 530 25.80 38.36 -19.36
N GLU A 531 25.28 37.62 -20.36
CA GLU A 531 24.91 38.15 -21.67
C GLU A 531 23.84 39.26 -21.55
N ALA A 532 22.82 39.06 -20.72
CA ALA A 532 21.77 40.05 -20.49
C ALA A 532 22.29 41.32 -19.80
N MET A 533 23.24 41.18 -18.85
CA MET A 533 23.89 42.32 -18.22
C MET A 533 24.71 43.13 -19.22
N GLN A 534 25.48 42.46 -20.08
CA GLN A 534 26.25 43.14 -21.14
C GLN A 534 25.34 43.84 -22.15
N GLY A 535 24.22 43.22 -22.51
CA GLY A 535 23.20 43.82 -23.36
C GLY A 535 22.56 45.07 -22.74
N ALA A 536 22.26 45.04 -21.45
CA ALA A 536 21.71 46.18 -20.70
C ALA A 536 22.71 47.34 -20.62
N GLU A 537 24.00 47.06 -20.38
CA GLU A 537 25.07 48.06 -20.36
C GLU A 537 25.21 48.75 -21.73
N THR A 538 25.29 47.96 -22.80
CA THR A 538 25.37 48.47 -24.18
C THR A 538 24.15 49.32 -24.53
N THR A 539 22.95 48.89 -24.12
CA THR A 539 21.71 49.64 -24.37
C THR A 539 21.71 50.97 -23.60
N THR A 540 22.21 50.97 -22.36
CA THR A 540 22.35 52.18 -21.54
C THR A 540 23.25 53.21 -22.22
N GLU A 541 24.39 52.79 -22.79
CA GLU A 541 25.25 53.69 -23.56
C GLU A 541 24.54 54.29 -24.78
N LYS A 542 23.81 53.49 -25.56
CA LYS A 542 23.09 53.99 -26.74
C LYS A 542 21.96 54.94 -26.40
N VAL A 543 21.24 54.68 -25.31
CA VAL A 543 20.18 55.57 -24.80
C VAL A 543 20.78 56.88 -24.30
N LYS A 544 21.95 56.84 -23.66
CA LYS A 544 22.69 58.04 -23.24
C LYS A 544 23.14 58.89 -24.42
N ASP A 545 23.65 58.26 -25.49
CA ASP A 545 24.01 58.95 -26.73
C ASP A 545 22.79 59.61 -27.38
N LEU A 546 21.64 58.92 -27.41
CA LEU A 546 20.38 59.47 -27.92
C LEU A 546 19.90 60.65 -27.07
N SER A 547 19.98 60.55 -25.74
CA SER A 547 19.64 61.64 -24.83
C SER A 547 20.48 62.88 -25.10
N LYS A 548 21.78 62.70 -25.34
CA LYS A 548 22.69 63.79 -25.68
C LYS A 548 22.33 64.43 -27.01
N ALA A 549 22.09 63.63 -28.05
CA ALA A 549 21.68 64.14 -29.36
C ALA A 549 20.35 64.91 -29.28
N ALA A 550 19.39 64.46 -28.47
CA ALA A 550 18.13 65.17 -28.27
C ALA A 550 18.32 66.51 -27.54
N VAL A 551 19.26 66.62 -26.61
CA VAL A 551 19.64 67.90 -25.98
C VAL A 551 20.27 68.84 -27.02
N ASP A 552 21.24 68.36 -27.80
CA ASP A 552 21.92 69.16 -28.82
C ASP A 552 20.91 69.68 -29.89
N ILE A 553 19.93 68.86 -30.29
CA ILE A 553 18.86 69.28 -31.21
C ILE A 553 17.96 70.34 -30.55
N GLY A 554 17.63 70.18 -29.27
CA GLY A 554 16.84 71.16 -28.52
C GLY A 554 17.50 72.55 -28.51
N ASP A 555 18.81 72.61 -28.31
CA ASP A 555 19.59 73.85 -28.34
C ASP A 555 19.57 74.52 -29.73
N VAL A 556 19.66 73.72 -30.80
CA VAL A 556 19.56 74.22 -32.18
C VAL A 556 18.16 74.77 -32.48
N ILE A 557 17.11 74.08 -32.04
CA ILE A 557 15.72 74.52 -32.25
C ILE A 557 15.44 75.84 -31.51
N ALA A 558 15.95 75.99 -30.28
CA ALA A 558 15.85 77.24 -29.53
C ALA A 558 16.54 78.41 -30.26
N LEU A 559 17.70 78.17 -30.87
CA LEU A 559 18.38 79.16 -31.70
C LEU A 559 17.54 79.54 -32.93
N ILE A 560 17.01 78.56 -33.66
CA ILE A 560 16.17 78.83 -34.86
C ILE A 560 14.92 79.62 -34.48
N GLN A 561 14.28 79.28 -33.35
CA GLN A 561 13.12 80.00 -32.84
C GLN A 561 13.46 81.47 -32.55
N SER A 562 14.61 81.74 -31.92
CA SER A 562 15.08 83.11 -31.68
C SER A 562 15.35 83.89 -32.98
N ILE A 563 15.87 83.22 -34.01
CA ILE A 563 16.11 83.80 -35.34
C ILE A 563 14.77 84.12 -36.02
N ALA A 564 13.79 83.23 -35.94
CA ALA A 564 12.46 83.42 -36.50
C ALA A 564 11.74 84.61 -35.83
N GLU A 565 11.84 84.74 -34.52
CA GLU A 565 11.31 85.89 -33.77
C GLU A 565 11.99 87.21 -34.17
N GLN A 566 13.32 87.24 -34.29
CA GLN A 566 14.06 88.40 -34.79
C GLN A 566 13.66 88.75 -36.22
N THR A 567 13.53 87.75 -37.09
CA THR A 567 13.15 87.93 -38.50
C THR A 567 11.73 88.49 -38.61
N ASN A 568 10.80 88.02 -37.78
CA ASN A 568 9.45 88.55 -37.69
C ASN A 568 9.42 90.02 -37.24
N LEU A 569 10.26 90.40 -36.26
CA LEU A 569 10.40 91.80 -35.82
C LEU A 569 11.02 92.69 -36.91
N LEU A 570 12.06 92.21 -37.61
CA LEU A 570 12.67 92.93 -38.73
C LEU A 570 11.67 93.14 -39.87
N ALA A 571 10.93 92.09 -40.23
CA ALA A 571 9.90 92.15 -41.26
C ALA A 571 8.73 93.06 -40.88
N LEU A 572 8.34 93.10 -39.59
CA LEU A 572 7.35 94.03 -39.07
C LEU A 572 7.81 95.49 -39.21
N ASN A 573 9.05 95.79 -38.79
CA ASN A 573 9.64 97.13 -38.93
C ASN A 573 9.72 97.56 -40.40
N ALA A 574 10.12 96.65 -41.29
CA ALA A 574 10.15 96.90 -42.74
C ALA A 574 8.75 97.13 -43.32
N THR A 575 7.73 96.41 -42.83
CA THR A 575 6.33 96.61 -43.24
C THR A 575 5.82 97.99 -42.81
N ILE A 576 6.17 98.45 -41.61
CA ILE A 576 5.84 99.80 -41.12
C ILE A 576 6.48 100.87 -42.00
N GLU A 577 7.77 100.75 -42.30
CA GLU A 577 8.48 101.77 -43.08
C GLU A 577 8.03 101.76 -44.56
N ALA A 578 7.68 100.60 -45.11
CA ALA A 578 7.07 100.49 -46.44
C ALA A 578 5.68 101.12 -46.49
N ALA A 579 4.87 101.00 -45.44
CA ALA A 579 3.60 101.72 -45.33
C ALA A 579 3.79 103.24 -45.23
N ARG A 580 4.86 103.69 -44.57
CA ARG A 580 5.23 105.11 -44.42
C ARG A 580 5.65 105.76 -45.74
N ALA A 581 6.25 104.99 -46.66
CA ALA A 581 6.64 105.43 -47.99
C ALA A 581 5.47 105.54 -49.00
N GLY A 582 4.23 105.19 -48.60
CA GLY A 582 3.03 105.31 -49.44
C GLY A 582 3.07 104.46 -50.72
N ASP A 583 2.69 105.02 -51.86
CA ASP A 583 2.62 104.29 -53.13
C ASP A 583 3.98 103.76 -53.63
N ALA A 584 5.09 104.40 -53.25
CA ALA A 584 6.45 103.97 -53.61
C ALA A 584 6.90 102.71 -52.83
N GLY A 585 6.30 102.42 -51.68
CA GLY A 585 6.66 101.30 -50.80
C GLY A 585 5.88 100.01 -51.04
N LYS A 586 4.86 100.00 -51.91
CA LYS A 586 3.94 98.87 -52.09
C LYS A 586 4.63 97.53 -52.40
N GLY A 587 5.62 97.53 -53.29
CA GLY A 587 6.37 96.30 -53.61
C GLY A 587 7.19 95.77 -52.43
N PHE A 588 7.78 96.68 -51.64
CA PHE A 588 8.56 96.34 -50.44
C PHE A 588 7.66 95.84 -49.30
N ALA A 589 6.46 96.41 -49.15
CA ALA A 589 5.47 96.00 -48.16
C ALA A 589 4.99 94.55 -48.38
N VAL A 590 4.81 94.12 -49.63
CA VAL A 590 4.42 92.74 -49.96
C VAL A 590 5.53 91.76 -49.55
N VAL A 591 6.78 92.05 -49.90
CA VAL A 591 7.93 91.19 -49.53
C VAL A 591 8.09 91.14 -48.01
N ALA A 592 7.99 92.28 -47.31
CA ALA A 592 8.08 92.33 -45.86
C ALA A 592 6.95 91.52 -45.18
N SER A 593 5.72 91.59 -45.70
CA SER A 593 4.60 90.78 -45.22
C SER A 593 4.79 89.28 -45.46
N GLU A 594 5.38 88.90 -46.60
CA GLU A 594 5.67 87.49 -46.90
C GLU A 594 6.76 86.93 -45.98
N VAL A 595 7.85 87.69 -45.77
CA VAL A 595 8.92 87.32 -44.82
C VAL A 595 8.37 87.21 -43.40
N LYS A 596 7.46 88.12 -42.99
CA LYS A 596 6.80 88.06 -41.68
C LYS A 596 5.98 86.78 -41.53
N THR A 597 5.19 86.41 -42.54
CA THR A 597 4.40 85.18 -42.54
C THR A 597 5.30 83.95 -42.45
N LEU A 598 6.38 83.90 -43.24
CA LEU A 598 7.33 82.79 -43.24
C LEU A 598 8.06 82.65 -41.90
N ALA A 599 8.44 83.78 -41.28
CA ALA A 599 9.03 83.79 -39.95
C ALA A 599 8.06 83.28 -38.87
N SER A 600 6.78 83.67 -38.94
CA SER A 600 5.74 83.16 -38.02
C SER A 600 5.47 81.66 -38.22
N GLN A 601 5.49 81.16 -39.46
CA GLN A 601 5.38 79.73 -39.75
C GLN A 601 6.59 78.95 -39.24
N THR A 602 7.79 79.53 -39.38
CA THR A 602 9.03 78.93 -38.88
C THR A 602 9.01 78.83 -37.36
N ALA A 603 8.62 79.90 -36.64
CA ALA A 603 8.51 79.89 -35.18
C ALA A 603 7.50 78.84 -34.68
N LYS A 604 6.36 78.70 -35.36
CA LYS A 604 5.36 77.67 -35.03
C LYS A 604 5.90 76.26 -35.27
N ALA A 605 6.58 76.02 -36.40
CA ALA A 605 7.19 74.72 -36.69
C ALA A 605 8.30 74.37 -35.68
N THR A 606 9.11 75.33 -35.25
CA THR A 606 10.12 75.09 -34.21
C THR A 606 9.51 74.80 -32.85
N GLU A 607 8.38 75.41 -32.50
CA GLU A 607 7.65 75.12 -31.26
C GLU A 607 7.11 73.68 -31.25
N GLU A 608 6.54 73.23 -32.36
CA GLU A 608 6.07 71.84 -32.53
C GLU A 608 7.24 70.83 -32.44
N ILE A 609 8.38 71.12 -33.08
CA ILE A 609 9.58 70.27 -32.99
C ILE A 609 10.14 70.26 -31.56
N SER A 610 10.18 71.40 -30.87
CA SER A 610 10.62 71.51 -29.48
C SER A 610 9.78 70.62 -28.56
N SER A 611 8.45 70.59 -28.75
CA SER A 611 7.56 69.68 -28.03
C SER A 611 7.90 68.21 -28.29
N HIS A 612 8.16 67.82 -29.53
CA HIS A 612 8.59 66.45 -29.86
C HIS A 612 9.94 66.07 -29.26
N ILE A 613 10.91 66.99 -29.22
CA ILE A 613 12.20 66.76 -28.57
C ILE A 613 12.02 66.58 -27.05
N GLY A 614 11.14 67.35 -26.41
CA GLY A 614 10.79 67.15 -25.00
C GLY A 614 10.26 65.75 -24.72
N LEU A 615 9.35 65.24 -25.56
CA LEU A 615 8.83 63.87 -25.45
C LEU A 615 9.92 62.80 -25.65
N ILE A 616 10.86 63.03 -26.58
CA ILE A 616 12.00 62.12 -26.78
C ILE A 616 12.91 62.10 -25.54
N GLN A 617 13.22 63.25 -24.96
CA GLN A 617 14.04 63.35 -23.75
C GLN A 617 13.38 62.64 -22.56
N GLU A 618 12.07 62.84 -22.36
CA GLU A 618 11.29 62.17 -21.32
C GLU A 618 11.28 60.64 -21.52
N SER A 619 10.95 60.17 -22.72
CA SER A 619 10.94 58.74 -23.05
C SER A 619 12.32 58.08 -22.89
N THR A 620 13.39 58.79 -23.23
CA THR A 620 14.78 58.31 -23.07
C THR A 620 15.14 58.17 -21.58
N LYS A 621 14.67 59.09 -20.73
CA LYS A 621 14.85 59.03 -19.27
C LYS A 621 14.09 57.85 -18.66
N GLU A 622 12.84 57.64 -19.05
CA GLU A 622 12.05 56.49 -18.60
C GLU A 622 12.67 55.15 -19.03
N THR A 623 13.21 55.10 -20.25
CA THR A 623 13.92 53.94 -20.78
C THR A 623 15.17 53.65 -19.95
N THR A 624 15.95 54.68 -19.60
CA THR A 624 17.14 54.53 -18.74
C THR A 624 16.78 53.95 -17.37
N ASN A 625 15.75 54.50 -16.70
CA ASN A 625 15.27 53.98 -15.41
C ASN A 625 14.84 52.50 -15.49
N SER A 626 14.21 52.12 -16.61
CA SER A 626 13.77 50.73 -16.84
C SER A 626 14.97 49.79 -17.01
N ILE A 627 16.03 50.23 -17.70
CA ILE A 627 17.26 49.44 -17.88
C ILE A 627 18.03 49.32 -16.55
N GLU A 628 18.06 50.35 -15.72
CA GLU A 628 18.65 50.27 -14.37
C GLU A 628 17.92 49.23 -13.50
N LEU A 629 16.59 49.20 -13.56
CA LEU A 629 15.80 48.19 -12.86
C LEU A 629 16.13 46.77 -13.36
N ILE A 630 16.24 46.57 -14.68
CA ILE A 630 16.64 45.29 -15.28
C ILE A 630 18.03 44.88 -14.77
N THR A 631 18.99 45.80 -14.77
CA THR A 631 20.36 45.54 -14.29
C THR A 631 20.37 45.11 -12.83
N LYS A 632 19.56 45.78 -11.98
CA LYS A 632 19.41 45.39 -10.57
C LYS A 632 18.80 44.00 -10.43
N THR A 633 17.78 43.68 -11.21
CA THR A 633 17.17 42.34 -11.22
C THR A 633 18.17 41.27 -11.68
N MET A 634 18.97 41.52 -12.72
CA MET A 634 19.96 40.56 -13.21
C MET A 634 21.05 40.28 -12.17
N ASN A 635 21.50 41.29 -11.43
CA ASN A 635 22.42 41.11 -10.30
C ASN A 635 21.83 40.19 -9.22
N MET A 636 20.56 40.38 -8.85
CA MET A 636 19.88 39.50 -7.90
C MET A 636 19.78 38.06 -8.41
N VAL A 637 19.49 37.88 -9.70
CA VAL A 637 19.42 36.54 -10.32
C VAL A 637 20.80 35.87 -10.30
N ASN A 638 21.87 36.61 -10.56
CA ASN A 638 23.24 36.09 -10.51
C ASN A 638 23.65 35.63 -9.09
N GLU A 639 23.27 36.40 -8.06
CA GLU A 639 23.51 36.04 -6.65
C GLU A 639 22.76 34.74 -6.29
N ILE A 640 21.48 34.64 -6.64
CA ILE A 640 20.67 33.43 -6.42
C ILE A 640 21.28 32.23 -7.16
N THR A 641 21.73 32.41 -8.40
CA THR A 641 22.34 31.35 -9.20
C THR A 641 23.61 30.80 -8.56
N THR A 642 24.40 31.67 -7.92
CA THR A 642 25.62 31.28 -7.18
C THR A 642 25.31 30.45 -5.94
N VAL A 643 24.27 30.83 -5.18
CA VAL A 643 23.80 30.04 -4.02
C VAL A 643 23.27 28.68 -4.46
N ILE A 644 22.50 28.63 -5.55
CA ILE A 644 21.97 27.37 -6.10
C ILE A 644 23.12 26.46 -6.56
N ALA A 645 24.14 26.99 -7.23
CA ALA A 645 25.29 26.21 -7.65
C ALA A 645 26.00 25.53 -6.47
N SER A 646 26.20 26.28 -5.38
CA SER A 646 26.81 25.75 -4.15
C SER A 646 25.96 24.63 -3.52
N ALA A 647 24.63 24.81 -3.48
CA ALA A 647 23.71 23.79 -2.96
C ALA A 647 23.69 22.51 -3.82
N ILE A 648 23.85 22.63 -5.14
CA ILE A 648 23.92 21.49 -6.06
C ILE A 648 25.21 20.69 -5.85
N GLU A 649 26.35 21.36 -5.65
CA GLU A 649 27.61 20.68 -5.32
C GLU A 649 27.50 19.90 -4.02
N GLU A 650 26.89 20.48 -2.98
CA GLU A 650 26.63 19.80 -1.71
C GLU A 650 25.71 18.58 -1.89
N GLN A 651 24.61 18.73 -2.66
CA GLN A 651 23.71 17.63 -2.99
C GLN A 651 24.42 16.51 -3.78
N GLY A 652 25.32 16.87 -4.70
CA GLY A 652 26.14 15.91 -5.44
C GLY A 652 27.02 15.08 -4.52
N SER A 653 27.68 15.72 -3.56
CA SER A 653 28.49 15.05 -2.53
C SER A 653 27.65 14.12 -1.65
N ALA A 654 26.50 14.61 -1.15
CA ALA A 654 25.59 13.80 -0.33
C ALA A 654 25.06 12.57 -1.09
N THR A 655 24.71 12.73 -2.37
CA THR A 655 24.23 11.62 -3.21
C THR A 655 25.34 10.59 -3.46
N SER A 656 26.59 11.03 -3.63
CA SER A 656 27.74 10.13 -3.74
C SER A 656 27.95 9.32 -2.45
N LEU A 657 27.81 9.95 -1.28
CA LEU A 657 27.90 9.26 0.02
C LEU A 657 26.76 8.25 0.20
N ILE A 658 25.54 8.59 -0.22
CA ILE A 658 24.40 7.66 -0.19
C ILE A 658 24.70 6.43 -1.06
N SER A 659 25.21 6.63 -2.28
CA SER A 659 25.60 5.52 -3.17
C SER A 659 26.64 4.58 -2.54
N GLN A 660 27.65 5.14 -1.85
CA GLN A 660 28.64 4.36 -1.12
C GLN A 660 28.03 3.55 0.03
N ASN A 661 27.19 4.17 0.86
CA ASN A 661 26.51 3.48 1.98
C ASN A 661 25.57 2.37 1.49
N ILE A 662 24.94 2.54 0.34
CA ILE A 662 24.08 1.53 -0.29
C ILE A 662 24.90 0.30 -0.71
N GLN A 663 26.07 0.49 -1.31
CA GLN A 663 26.95 -0.63 -1.68
C GLN A 663 27.39 -1.42 -0.44
N GLU A 664 27.70 -0.71 0.66
CA GLU A 664 28.06 -1.35 1.92
C GLU A 664 26.88 -2.13 2.53
N ALA A 665 25.69 -1.53 2.60
CA ALA A 665 24.48 -2.19 3.09
C ALA A 665 24.09 -3.42 2.24
N SER A 666 24.29 -3.38 0.93
CA SER A 666 24.05 -4.53 0.04
C SER A 666 25.01 -5.69 0.35
N ARG A 667 26.28 -5.37 0.59
CA ARG A 667 27.29 -6.35 1.01
C ARG A 667 26.95 -6.96 2.36
N GLU A 668 26.51 -6.15 3.33
CA GLU A 668 26.10 -6.62 4.65
C GLU A 668 24.87 -7.54 4.59
N ALA A 669 23.85 -7.18 3.81
CA ALA A 669 22.67 -8.02 3.60
C ALA A 669 23.06 -9.38 2.99
N SER A 670 23.97 -9.38 2.02
CA SER A 670 24.49 -10.61 1.40
C SER A 670 25.24 -11.49 2.42
N LEU A 671 26.08 -10.88 3.27
CA LEU A 671 26.78 -11.59 4.35
C LEU A 671 25.82 -12.18 5.39
N VAL A 672 24.73 -11.48 5.74
CA VAL A 672 23.70 -12.03 6.63
C VAL A 672 23.03 -13.23 5.99
N SER A 673 22.69 -13.18 4.71
CA SER A 673 22.08 -14.29 3.96
C SER A 673 22.97 -15.54 3.99
N GLU A 674 24.27 -15.40 3.72
CA GLU A 674 25.27 -16.47 3.78
C GLU A 674 25.46 -17.03 5.21
N ASN A 675 25.51 -16.15 6.22
CA ASN A 675 25.61 -16.56 7.61
C ASN A 675 24.38 -17.38 8.06
N MET A 676 23.18 -16.98 7.63
CA MET A 676 21.95 -17.72 7.96
C MET A 676 21.88 -19.08 7.27
N GLU A 677 22.43 -19.22 6.06
CA GLU A 677 22.62 -20.53 5.44
C GLU A 677 23.54 -21.43 6.28
N THR A 678 24.64 -20.86 6.79
CA THR A 678 25.57 -21.59 7.66
C THR A 678 24.91 -22.00 8.99
N VAL A 679 24.12 -21.12 9.60
CA VAL A 679 23.38 -21.44 10.85
C VAL A 679 22.34 -22.54 10.60
N ALA A 680 21.57 -22.46 9.52
CA ALA A 680 20.60 -23.50 9.15
C ALA A 680 21.28 -24.86 8.96
N LYS A 681 22.42 -24.90 8.27
CA LYS A 681 23.19 -26.14 8.09
C LYS A 681 23.72 -26.72 9.40
N ARG A 682 24.18 -25.86 10.33
CA ARG A 682 24.61 -26.29 11.66
C ARG A 682 23.44 -26.80 12.51
N ALA A 683 22.29 -26.14 12.45
CA ALA A 683 21.08 -26.58 13.12
C ALA A 683 20.65 -27.98 12.61
N GLU A 684 20.69 -28.21 11.29
CA GLU A 684 20.43 -29.53 10.71
C GLU A 684 21.42 -30.62 11.21
N GLN A 685 22.70 -30.28 11.36
CA GLN A 685 23.70 -31.18 11.94
C GLN A 685 23.44 -31.49 13.42
N THR A 686 23.05 -30.48 14.21
CA THR A 686 22.62 -30.66 15.59
C THR A 686 21.40 -31.57 15.67
N ASN A 687 20.41 -31.37 14.80
CA ASN A 687 19.22 -32.21 14.71
C ASN A 687 19.57 -33.68 14.45
N LYS A 688 20.45 -33.96 13.48
CA LYS A 688 20.93 -35.32 13.18
C LYS A 688 21.66 -35.94 14.38
N SER A 689 22.49 -35.15 15.06
CA SER A 689 23.26 -35.62 16.23
C SER A 689 22.35 -35.92 17.42
N ALA A 690 21.34 -35.08 17.65
CA ALA A 690 20.34 -35.28 18.70
C ALA A 690 19.46 -36.52 18.42
N ASN A 691 19.05 -36.75 17.18
CA ASN A 691 18.37 -37.99 16.78
C ASN A 691 19.21 -39.25 17.07
N HIS A 692 20.50 -39.23 16.71
CA HIS A 692 21.42 -40.34 17.04
C HIS A 692 21.60 -40.52 18.56
N MET A 693 21.62 -39.43 19.32
CA MET A 693 21.67 -39.47 20.78
C MET A 693 20.41 -40.12 21.35
N SER A 694 19.22 -39.72 20.90
CA SER A 694 17.93 -40.30 21.29
C SER A 694 17.89 -41.81 21.02
N GLU A 695 18.27 -42.22 19.80
CA GLU A 695 18.35 -43.64 19.42
C GLU A 695 19.31 -44.42 20.34
N SER A 696 20.49 -43.87 20.62
CA SER A 696 21.49 -44.49 21.48
C SER A 696 21.00 -44.60 22.94
N THR A 697 20.32 -43.59 23.46
CA THR A 697 19.73 -43.62 24.80
C THR A 697 18.56 -44.58 24.90
N GLN A 698 17.80 -44.76 23.83
CA GLN A 698 16.72 -45.74 23.79
C GLN A 698 17.28 -47.17 23.83
N VAL A 699 18.35 -47.44 23.09
CA VAL A 699 19.07 -48.72 23.17
C VAL A 699 19.65 -48.95 24.58
N MET A 700 20.27 -47.93 25.18
CA MET A 700 20.81 -48.01 26.54
C MET A 700 19.71 -48.24 27.58
N SER A 701 18.54 -47.61 27.42
CA SER A 701 17.36 -47.82 28.28
C SER A 701 16.89 -49.27 28.23
N VAL A 702 16.81 -49.85 27.04
CA VAL A 702 16.47 -51.28 26.85
C VAL A 702 17.51 -52.19 27.50
N GLN A 703 18.81 -51.94 27.29
CA GLN A 703 19.90 -52.73 27.88
C GLN A 703 19.93 -52.63 29.41
N THR A 704 19.65 -51.44 29.95
CA THR A 704 19.56 -51.20 31.40
C THR A 704 18.38 -51.98 31.99
N LYS A 705 17.24 -52.05 31.29
CA LYS A 705 16.09 -52.87 31.68
C LYS A 705 16.40 -54.37 31.61
N GLU A 706 17.12 -54.82 30.60
CA GLU A 706 17.56 -56.21 30.50
C GLU A 706 18.54 -56.59 31.63
N LEU A 707 19.47 -55.69 31.96
CA LEU A 707 20.40 -55.86 33.08
C LEU A 707 19.66 -55.92 34.42
N GLN A 708 18.67 -55.04 34.64
CA GLN A 708 17.79 -55.07 35.81
C GLN A 708 17.17 -56.46 35.98
N ASN A 709 16.55 -56.98 34.92
CA ASN A 709 15.90 -58.29 34.95
C ASN A 709 16.90 -59.44 35.21
N LYS A 710 18.11 -59.39 34.62
CA LYS A 710 19.15 -60.41 34.86
C LYS A 710 19.69 -60.38 36.28
N VAL A 711 19.82 -59.20 36.88
CA VAL A 711 20.24 -59.05 38.29
C VAL A 711 19.14 -59.58 39.21
N GLU A 712 17.87 -59.28 38.97
CA GLU A 712 16.73 -59.81 39.74
C GLU A 712 16.63 -61.35 39.65
N ASP A 713 16.79 -61.93 38.46
CA ASP A 713 16.83 -63.39 38.27
C ASP A 713 18.05 -64.02 38.97
N PHE A 714 19.22 -63.41 38.88
CA PHE A 714 20.44 -63.89 39.55
C PHE A 714 20.29 -63.89 41.08
N ILE A 715 19.72 -62.82 41.65
CA ILE A 715 19.46 -62.74 43.10
C ILE A 715 18.43 -63.78 43.52
N THR A 716 17.36 -63.96 42.74
CA THR A 716 16.34 -64.98 43.00
C THR A 716 16.96 -66.39 43.02
N ARG A 717 17.88 -66.70 42.10
CA ARG A 717 18.59 -67.99 42.05
C ARG A 717 19.62 -68.19 43.16
N ILE A 718 20.25 -67.12 43.64
CA ILE A 718 21.17 -67.19 44.78
C ILE A 718 20.40 -67.39 46.07
N VAL A 719 19.24 -66.73 46.23
CA VAL A 719 18.46 -66.73 47.46
C VAL A 719 17.54 -67.95 47.60
N ALA A 720 17.15 -68.57 46.48
CA ALA A 720 16.54 -69.91 46.43
C ALA A 720 17.51 -71.01 46.91
#